data_AF-A0A450U2X2-F1
#
_entry.id   AF-A0A450U2X2-F1
#
_cell.length_a   1.000
_cell.length_b   1.000
_cell.length_c   1.000
_cell.angle_alpha   90.00
_cell.angle_beta   90.00
_cell.angle_gamma   90.00
#
_symmetry.space_group_name_H-M   'P 1'
#
loop_
_entity.id
_entity.type
_entity.pdbx_description
1 polymer ?
#
loop_
_entity_poly.entity_id
_entity_poly.type
_entity_poly.pdbx_seq_one_letter_code
_entity_poly.pdbx_strand_id
1 'polypeptide(L)'
;MKIPSCSIFRRFIGPPPYNLTKTPLLDPPFPALSMAAPPERRTACRPVSRKEGNRRFDGRACPPRSNLRYLPPGAGSCGSPLYRHRPGGWHYEYPRRAGQGGGNSPRTLGGIRPTTGGFHRRIGESPRTPGTRYRDPGKLPEFGSDEYEKWVGQDDFVQFLKTVPDLDEMILYAMAEHVFLYGVLVPTRLISPPDIHDLAARCNLSPSSGWSIVISKEGVSPAPPLDHTGSKTLDQGEQIVFDRSFDGRQEQPSYIEILQKLTHLFDLHYVPEREAYCRFDDHGDVEDVIRIGKIPFDDLAGLGSGRIVTIKRDILDEYMTLTGQSLILLFDSTRFDSKKFVVWANSPKDYEQDPEIWYYIECLDSYASYLRGFQIIRSMLSQKDPLGRHGFGQSNDRQYATFIAHDWKHETVRECSCDPEQLGNYFVESDLPFETSPVFFRPEVLSKYKANSDKYEIQARSIACRNAWHLEIYDVNDAGQVHTYLKYLAYLPYNEQLYWKSFNEAPKAPISKRSLETDFEGNWDLQYDPLQSLIGILHELHEARIPWWKLRDETLMEKVHYPVTMSTDEWAREIHSLHKLLVEGFQEPPLRSLAASLGRNLGEKWRSIRLLREVLLGLDKDETEIKGIVQPFLDLVRLRNEFAGHSPGVKGKQIKKDILKEHKTYSAHFSQLCEKCDAAVRTLRTIFSEENLSLRPEKSSI
;
A
#
# COMPACT_ATOMS: atom_id res chain seq x y z
N MET A 1 -11.17 45.81 23.00
CA MET A 1 -12.55 46.33 22.86
C MET A 1 -13.49 45.53 23.76
N LYS A 2 -14.67 46.05 24.12
CA LYS A 2 -15.61 45.32 24.99
C LYS A 2 -16.28 44.16 24.24
N ILE A 3 -16.38 43.02 24.91
CA ILE A 3 -17.07 41.81 24.46
C ILE A 3 -18.59 42.02 24.50
N PRO A 4 -19.37 41.61 23.48
CA PRO A 4 -20.81 41.44 23.57
C PRO A 4 -21.16 40.03 24.08
N SER A 5 -22.15 39.96 24.97
CA SER A 5 -22.56 38.72 25.67
C SER A 5 -23.66 37.94 24.95
N CYS A 6 -23.67 36.62 25.20
CA CYS A 6 -24.83 35.73 25.23
C CYS A 6 -25.54 35.30 23.92
N SER A 7 -25.48 33.97 23.73
CA SER A 7 -26.61 33.09 23.42
C SER A 7 -27.42 33.29 22.13
N ILE A 8 -26.98 32.59 21.07
CA ILE A 8 -27.81 31.72 20.22
C ILE A 8 -26.88 30.60 19.76
N PHE A 9 -27.13 29.34 20.13
CA PHE A 9 -26.76 28.12 19.35
C PHE A 9 -27.32 26.87 20.04
N ARG A 10 -28.59 26.54 19.74
CA ARG A 10 -29.17 25.21 20.00
C ARG A 10 -30.12 24.83 18.86
N ARG A 11 -29.55 24.27 17.78
CA ARG A 11 -30.14 23.26 16.87
C ARG A 11 -29.18 22.96 15.72
N PHE A 12 -29.27 21.74 15.19
CA PHE A 12 -28.59 21.23 13.99
C PHE A 12 -27.07 21.01 14.05
N ILE A 13 -26.66 19.86 14.61
CA ILE A 13 -25.63 19.01 13.97
C ILE A 13 -26.14 17.57 14.00
N GLY A 14 -26.35 16.98 12.83
CA GLY A 14 -26.39 15.53 12.63
C GLY A 14 -25.02 15.08 12.08
N PRO A 15 -24.67 13.78 12.18
CA PRO A 15 -23.37 13.29 11.72
C PRO A 15 -23.17 13.47 10.20
N PRO A 16 -21.92 13.62 9.72
CA PRO A 16 -21.62 13.98 8.34
C PRO A 16 -21.85 12.81 7.36
N PRO A 17 -22.33 13.09 6.12
CA PRO A 17 -22.36 12.10 5.05
C PRO A 17 -21.04 12.06 4.28
N TYR A 18 -20.55 10.85 3.99
CA TYR A 18 -19.46 10.63 3.04
C TYR A 18 -19.92 10.92 1.61
N ASN A 19 -19.07 11.58 0.82
CA ASN A 19 -19.30 11.80 -0.61
C ASN A 19 -18.93 10.57 -1.43
N LEU A 20 -19.80 10.17 -2.36
CA LEU A 20 -19.46 9.38 -3.54
C LEU A 20 -19.75 10.20 -4.80
N THR A 21 -18.97 9.95 -5.83
CA THR A 21 -18.82 10.78 -7.03
C THR A 21 -20.07 10.82 -7.93
N LYS A 22 -20.22 11.90 -8.69
CA LYS A 22 -21.25 12.07 -9.73
C LYS A 22 -20.62 12.32 -11.10
N THR A 23 -21.17 11.68 -12.12
CA THR A 23 -21.16 12.14 -13.51
C THR A 23 -22.62 12.23 -14.00
N PRO A 24 -23.00 13.23 -14.83
CA PRO A 24 -24.41 13.50 -15.12
C PRO A 24 -24.90 12.85 -16.42
N LEU A 25 -26.19 12.53 -16.47
CA LEU A 25 -26.94 12.24 -17.69
C LEU A 25 -28.13 13.20 -17.82
N LEU A 26 -28.53 13.48 -19.06
CA LEU A 26 -29.54 14.47 -19.42
C LEU A 26 -30.96 13.87 -19.48
N ASP A 27 -31.95 14.62 -19.02
CA ASP A 27 -33.38 14.47 -19.37
C ASP A 27 -33.77 15.60 -20.35
N PRO A 28 -34.68 15.34 -21.32
CA PRO A 28 -36.08 15.82 -21.19
C PRO A 28 -37.14 14.95 -21.94
N PRO A 29 -38.45 15.29 -21.99
CA PRO A 29 -39.38 15.72 -20.93
C PRO A 29 -40.76 14.97 -20.91
N PHE A 30 -41.58 15.29 -19.90
CA PHE A 30 -43.02 14.95 -19.64
C PHE A 30 -44.00 15.02 -20.85
N PRO A 31 -45.19 14.31 -20.85
CA PRO A 31 -46.34 14.50 -19.91
C PRO A 31 -47.16 13.20 -19.58
N ALA A 32 -48.31 13.16 -18.86
CA ALA A 32 -48.88 13.88 -17.69
C ALA A 32 -50.17 13.12 -17.23
N LEU A 33 -50.85 13.61 -16.17
CA LEU A 33 -52.17 13.22 -15.59
C LEU A 33 -52.17 12.17 -14.45
N SER A 34 -53.13 12.16 -13.50
CA SER A 34 -53.70 13.21 -12.60
C SER A 34 -54.68 12.55 -11.61
N MET A 35 -54.84 13.11 -10.40
CA MET A 35 -55.93 12.84 -9.43
C MET A 35 -55.95 11.44 -8.74
N ALA A 36 -56.36 11.27 -7.46
CA ALA A 36 -56.57 12.23 -6.37
C ALA A 36 -56.65 11.53 -4.99
N ALA A 37 -56.19 12.26 -3.96
CA ALA A 37 -56.68 12.37 -2.57
C ALA A 37 -56.91 11.12 -1.63
N PRO A 38 -56.85 11.31 -0.29
CA PRO A 38 -56.59 10.26 0.71
C PRO A 38 -57.82 10.00 1.64
N PRO A 39 -57.77 9.45 2.89
CA PRO A 39 -56.99 9.96 4.04
C PRO A 39 -56.42 8.92 5.07
N GLU A 40 -55.54 9.43 5.96
CA GLU A 40 -55.44 9.26 7.43
C GLU A 40 -56.06 8.03 8.17
N ARG A 41 -55.58 7.52 9.34
CA ARG A 41 -54.59 7.95 10.38
C ARG A 41 -54.25 6.77 11.33
N ARG A 42 -53.12 6.87 12.07
CA ARG A 42 -52.81 6.47 13.50
C ARG A 42 -53.60 5.31 14.18
N THR A 43 -53.07 4.41 15.01
CA THR A 43 -52.10 4.53 16.14
C THR A 43 -51.68 3.09 16.58
N ALA A 44 -50.40 2.75 16.78
CA ALA A 44 -49.62 2.69 18.04
C ALA A 44 -49.86 1.52 19.05
N CYS A 45 -48.76 0.78 19.35
CA CYS A 45 -48.36 0.16 20.64
C CYS A 45 -49.26 -0.91 21.34
N ARG A 46 -48.76 -1.93 22.05
CA ARG A 46 -47.46 -2.66 22.14
C ARG A 46 -47.76 -4.05 22.82
N PRO A 47 -46.82 -4.89 23.33
CA PRO A 47 -46.96 -6.37 23.31
C PRO A 47 -47.51 -6.96 24.63
N VAL A 48 -47.59 -8.30 24.74
CA VAL A 48 -46.96 -9.11 25.83
C VAL A 48 -47.33 -10.63 25.75
N SER A 49 -46.31 -11.46 25.55
CA SER A 49 -46.04 -12.81 26.11
C SER A 49 -47.06 -13.98 26.13
N ARG A 50 -46.48 -15.19 25.93
CA ARG A 50 -46.35 -16.34 26.89
C ARG A 50 -46.90 -17.71 26.45
N LYS A 51 -46.05 -18.73 26.68
CA LYS A 51 -46.31 -20.14 27.05
C LYS A 51 -46.90 -21.06 25.96
N GLU A 52 -46.12 -22.06 25.52
CA GLU A 52 -45.99 -23.44 26.05
C GLU A 52 -47.11 -24.37 25.55
N GLY A 53 -46.75 -25.46 24.86
CA GLY A 53 -47.73 -26.38 24.25
C GLY A 53 -47.09 -27.60 23.59
N ASN A 54 -46.42 -28.42 24.40
CA ASN A 54 -45.75 -29.65 23.96
C ASN A 54 -46.79 -30.71 23.49
N ARG A 55 -46.58 -31.37 22.35
CA ARG A 55 -46.98 -32.78 22.11
C ARG A 55 -46.42 -33.34 20.79
N ARG A 56 -45.66 -34.44 20.90
CA ARG A 56 -45.37 -35.37 19.78
C ARG A 56 -46.62 -36.18 19.45
N PHE A 57 -46.72 -36.72 18.23
CA PHE A 57 -46.98 -38.15 18.03
C PHE A 57 -46.50 -38.62 16.65
N ASP A 58 -45.97 -39.84 16.60
CA ASP A 58 -45.42 -40.49 15.40
C ASP A 58 -46.50 -41.01 14.43
N GLY A 59 -46.14 -41.18 13.14
CA GLY A 59 -46.97 -41.87 12.14
C GLY A 59 -46.17 -42.25 10.90
N ARG A 60 -46.18 -43.52 10.49
CA ARG A 60 -45.22 -44.10 9.52
C ARG A 60 -45.78 -44.29 8.09
N ALA A 61 -44.88 -44.12 7.11
CA ALA A 61 -44.64 -44.97 5.93
C ALA A 61 -45.71 -45.26 4.84
N CYS A 62 -45.47 -44.70 3.65
CA CYS A 62 -45.32 -45.38 2.33
C CYS A 62 -46.57 -46.07 1.65
N PRO A 63 -46.47 -46.62 0.41
CA PRO A 63 -46.76 -45.90 -0.85
C PRO A 63 -47.72 -46.70 -1.80
N PRO A 64 -47.91 -46.35 -3.11
CA PRO A 64 -47.06 -46.96 -4.16
C PRO A 64 -46.88 -46.16 -5.50
N ARG A 65 -46.56 -46.91 -6.57
CA ARG A 65 -46.26 -46.66 -8.00
C ARG A 65 -47.55 -46.34 -8.85
N SER A 66 -47.58 -46.12 -10.19
CA SER A 66 -46.74 -46.54 -11.34
C SER A 66 -47.08 -45.85 -12.70
N ASN A 67 -46.28 -46.14 -13.76
CA ASN A 67 -46.53 -46.11 -15.25
C ASN A 67 -45.68 -45.10 -16.07
N LEU A 68 -44.87 -45.43 -17.12
CA LEU A 68 -45.09 -46.11 -18.45
C LEU A 68 -45.77 -45.17 -19.48
N ARG A 69 -45.34 -44.90 -20.74
CA ARG A 69 -44.32 -45.44 -21.73
C ARG A 69 -43.90 -44.34 -22.75
N TYR A 70 -42.79 -44.52 -23.51
CA TYR A 70 -42.69 -44.59 -25.01
C TYR A 70 -41.30 -44.23 -25.61
N LEU A 71 -40.96 -44.87 -26.74
CA LEU A 71 -39.77 -44.78 -27.62
C LEU A 71 -40.16 -45.41 -28.99
N PRO A 72 -39.34 -45.36 -30.07
CA PRO A 72 -38.24 -44.46 -30.48
C PRO A 72 -38.67 -43.74 -31.80
N PRO A 73 -37.93 -43.59 -32.93
CA PRO A 73 -36.47 -43.46 -33.21
C PRO A 73 -36.09 -42.25 -34.11
N GLY A 74 -34.78 -42.08 -34.44
CA GLY A 74 -34.35 -41.55 -35.75
C GLY A 74 -33.17 -40.56 -35.81
N ALA A 75 -31.97 -41.08 -36.11
CA ALA A 75 -30.81 -40.42 -36.76
C ALA A 75 -30.01 -39.27 -36.07
N GLY A 76 -28.70 -39.22 -36.37
CA GLY A 76 -27.86 -38.01 -36.26
C GLY A 76 -26.68 -38.08 -35.29
N SER A 77 -25.48 -38.39 -35.79
CA SER A 77 -24.22 -38.37 -35.02
C SER A 77 -23.61 -36.97 -34.88
N CYS A 78 -23.01 -36.67 -33.72
CA CYS A 78 -21.64 -36.11 -33.60
C CYS A 78 -21.19 -36.12 -32.11
N GLY A 79 -19.90 -36.28 -31.86
CA GLY A 79 -19.39 -36.69 -30.55
C GLY A 79 -18.91 -35.56 -29.62
N SER A 80 -18.93 -35.86 -28.32
CA SER A 80 -18.24 -35.11 -27.26
C SER A 80 -17.77 -36.11 -26.17
N PRO A 81 -16.46 -36.29 -25.92
CA PRO A 81 -15.99 -37.14 -24.85
C PRO A 81 -16.07 -36.44 -23.48
N LEU A 82 -16.46 -37.20 -22.46
CA LEU A 82 -16.62 -36.71 -21.09
C LEU A 82 -15.27 -36.33 -20.44
N TYR A 83 -15.15 -35.10 -19.95
CA TYR A 83 -14.13 -34.78 -18.94
C TYR A 83 -14.59 -35.29 -17.57
N ARG A 84 -13.96 -36.36 -17.08
CA ARG A 84 -14.01 -36.76 -15.67
C ARG A 84 -12.91 -36.01 -14.91
N HIS A 85 -13.27 -35.12 -13.99
CA HIS A 85 -12.36 -34.76 -12.92
C HIS A 85 -12.06 -36.00 -12.07
N ARG A 86 -10.78 -36.33 -11.87
CA ARG A 86 -10.33 -37.24 -10.80
C ARG A 86 -10.01 -36.40 -9.56
N PRO A 87 -10.39 -36.83 -8.34
CA PRO A 87 -9.79 -36.31 -7.12
C PRO A 87 -8.31 -36.70 -7.07
N GLY A 88 -7.44 -35.74 -6.79
CA GLY A 88 -5.98 -35.93 -6.76
C GLY A 88 -5.50 -36.57 -5.46
N GLY A 89 -5.55 -37.90 -5.39
CA GLY A 89 -4.72 -38.67 -4.46
C GLY A 89 -3.35 -38.93 -5.10
N TRP A 90 -2.29 -38.29 -4.61
CA TRP A 90 -0.94 -38.45 -5.18
C TRP A 90 -0.32 -39.79 -4.77
N HIS A 91 -0.32 -40.74 -5.72
CA HIS A 91 0.56 -41.91 -5.68
C HIS A 91 1.75 -41.67 -6.62
N TYR A 92 2.97 -41.71 -6.08
CA TYR A 92 4.19 -41.76 -6.88
C TYR A 92 4.37 -43.17 -7.46
N GLU A 93 4.13 -43.35 -8.75
CA GLU A 93 4.58 -44.52 -9.51
C GLU A 93 5.92 -44.20 -10.20
N TYR A 94 7.00 -44.86 -9.77
CA TYR A 94 8.30 -44.75 -10.43
C TYR A 94 8.31 -45.54 -11.76
N PRO A 95 8.79 -44.96 -12.87
CA PRO A 95 8.85 -45.66 -14.16
C PRO A 95 9.96 -46.72 -14.16
N ARG A 96 9.60 -47.99 -14.41
CA ARG A 96 10.57 -49.07 -14.62
C ARG A 96 11.39 -48.84 -15.90
N ARG A 97 12.71 -48.89 -15.81
CA ARG A 97 13.59 -48.94 -16.99
C ARG A 97 13.43 -50.29 -17.71
N ALA A 98 13.02 -50.25 -18.97
CA ALA A 98 13.32 -51.32 -19.92
C ALA A 98 14.76 -51.16 -20.43
N GLY A 99 15.48 -52.26 -20.65
CA GLY A 99 16.86 -52.27 -21.13
C GLY A 99 17.00 -52.53 -22.63
N GLN A 100 18.25 -52.45 -23.10
CA GLN A 100 18.72 -52.61 -24.49
C GLN A 100 18.42 -51.43 -25.44
N GLY A 101 19.38 -50.91 -26.20
CA GLY A 101 20.82 -51.17 -26.19
C GLY A 101 21.59 -50.49 -27.33
N GLY A 102 22.92 -50.43 -27.20
CA GLY A 102 23.89 -50.36 -28.32
C GLY A 102 24.02 -49.08 -29.17
N GLY A 103 25.24 -48.51 -29.17
CA GLY A 103 25.80 -47.95 -30.42
C GLY A 103 26.26 -46.49 -30.43
N ASN A 104 27.58 -46.31 -30.46
CA ASN A 104 28.33 -45.27 -31.18
C ASN A 104 28.10 -43.76 -30.89
N SER A 105 29.09 -43.18 -30.21
CA SER A 105 29.67 -41.86 -30.56
C SER A 105 30.42 -41.95 -31.91
N PRO A 106 30.98 -40.86 -32.53
CA PRO A 106 31.10 -39.48 -32.04
C PRO A 106 30.81 -38.37 -33.10
N ARG A 107 30.82 -37.08 -32.68
CA ARG A 107 31.77 -36.06 -33.23
C ARG A 107 31.65 -34.68 -32.57
N THR A 108 32.80 -34.02 -32.48
CA THR A 108 33.07 -32.66 -32.00
C THR A 108 32.80 -31.56 -33.04
N LEU A 109 32.46 -30.35 -32.57
CA LEU A 109 32.72 -28.98 -33.10
C LEU A 109 31.84 -27.99 -32.29
N GLY A 110 32.19 -26.76 -31.91
CA GLY A 110 33.46 -26.01 -31.96
C GLY A 110 33.21 -24.49 -31.87
N GLY A 111 33.71 -23.80 -30.82
CA GLY A 111 33.55 -22.34 -30.61
C GLY A 111 32.14 -21.90 -30.14
N ILE A 112 31.89 -20.69 -29.61
CA ILE A 112 32.68 -19.45 -29.49
C ILE A 112 32.34 -18.76 -28.15
N ARG A 113 33.31 -18.10 -27.48
CA ARG A 113 33.07 -17.17 -26.36
C ARG A 113 32.90 -15.73 -26.85
N PRO A 114 32.08 -14.91 -26.17
CA PRO A 114 32.37 -13.49 -25.98
C PRO A 114 32.74 -13.17 -24.53
N THR A 115 33.63 -12.22 -24.35
CA THR A 115 34.06 -11.68 -23.05
C THR A 115 33.30 -10.41 -22.69
N THR A 116 32.84 -10.31 -21.45
CA THR A 116 32.61 -9.03 -20.75
C THR A 116 33.12 -9.15 -19.32
N GLY A 117 33.59 -8.05 -18.73
CA GLY A 117 34.20 -8.08 -17.40
C GLY A 117 33.95 -6.82 -16.59
N GLY A 118 34.05 -6.97 -15.27
CA GLY A 118 34.16 -5.88 -14.30
C GLY A 118 32.83 -5.29 -13.82
N PHE A 119 32.44 -5.56 -12.57
CA PHE A 119 32.70 -4.66 -11.42
C PHE A 119 31.90 -5.14 -10.18
N HIS A 120 32.55 -5.90 -9.29
CA HIS A 120 32.00 -6.14 -7.94
C HIS A 120 32.48 -5.04 -6.98
N ARG A 121 31.54 -4.27 -6.42
CA ARG A 121 31.79 -3.42 -5.24
C ARG A 121 31.56 -4.22 -3.96
N ARG A 122 32.44 -4.05 -2.98
CA ARG A 122 32.33 -4.68 -1.66
C ARG A 122 31.37 -3.88 -0.77
N ILE A 123 30.45 -4.62 -0.14
CA ILE A 123 29.76 -4.33 1.12
C ILE A 123 29.95 -5.65 1.88
N GLY A 124 30.43 -5.74 3.12
CA GLY A 124 30.46 -4.82 4.25
C GLY A 124 30.26 -5.75 5.46
N GLU A 125 31.35 -6.31 5.98
CA GLU A 125 31.29 -7.38 6.98
C GLU A 125 30.79 -6.87 8.34
N SER A 126 29.93 -7.65 9.00
CA SER A 126 29.47 -7.44 10.39
C SER A 126 29.71 -8.74 11.20
N PRO A 127 29.85 -8.70 12.54
CA PRO A 127 30.61 -9.72 13.27
C PRO A 127 30.05 -11.14 13.24
N ARG A 128 30.95 -12.12 13.16
CA ARG A 128 30.63 -13.55 13.28
C ARG A 128 30.48 -13.95 14.75
N THR A 129 29.27 -14.28 15.18
CA THR A 129 29.04 -15.08 16.38
C THR A 129 29.47 -16.53 16.11
N PRO A 130 30.39 -17.14 16.89
CA PRO A 130 30.81 -18.52 16.66
C PRO A 130 29.89 -19.49 17.40
N GLY A 131 29.29 -20.48 16.73
CA GLY A 131 28.64 -21.54 17.53
C GLY A 131 27.81 -22.65 16.89
N THR A 132 27.31 -22.58 15.65
CA THR A 132 26.66 -23.74 15.01
C THR A 132 26.78 -23.64 13.48
N ARG A 133 27.62 -24.50 12.88
CA ARG A 133 27.57 -24.72 11.43
C ARG A 133 26.45 -25.70 11.14
N TYR A 134 25.27 -25.21 10.76
CA TYR A 134 24.33 -26.04 10.01
C TYR A 134 25.05 -26.52 8.74
N ARG A 135 25.15 -27.85 8.58
CA ARG A 135 25.77 -28.47 7.40
C ARG A 135 24.82 -28.31 6.21
N ASP A 136 25.43 -28.12 5.05
CA ASP A 136 24.81 -28.22 3.73
C ASP A 136 24.06 -29.57 3.59
N PRO A 137 22.74 -29.58 3.30
CA PRO A 137 21.97 -30.81 3.08
C PRO A 137 22.37 -31.58 1.82
N GLY A 138 23.15 -30.98 0.91
CA GLY A 138 23.38 -31.44 -0.47
C GLY A 138 24.20 -32.72 -0.66
N LYS A 139 24.45 -33.53 0.37
CA LYS A 139 25.03 -34.88 0.22
C LYS A 139 24.39 -35.89 1.15
N LEU A 140 23.76 -36.90 0.53
CA LEU A 140 23.36 -38.14 1.19
C LEU A 140 24.56 -38.74 1.95
N PRO A 141 24.47 -38.98 3.28
CA PRO A 141 25.55 -39.58 4.04
C PRO A 141 25.89 -41.00 3.57
N GLU A 142 27.06 -41.52 3.95
CA GLU A 142 27.46 -42.87 3.56
C GLU A 142 26.59 -43.93 4.25
N PHE A 143 25.96 -44.81 3.46
CA PHE A 143 25.02 -45.82 3.96
C PHE A 143 25.66 -46.71 5.03
N GLY A 144 25.01 -46.82 6.19
CA GLY A 144 25.48 -47.62 7.32
C GLY A 144 26.48 -46.91 8.23
N SER A 145 26.66 -45.59 8.08
CA SER A 145 27.35 -44.73 9.06
C SER A 145 26.37 -44.16 10.11
N ASP A 146 26.88 -43.82 11.30
CA ASP A 146 26.13 -43.11 12.34
C ASP A 146 25.47 -41.81 11.83
N GLU A 147 26.08 -41.14 10.84
CA GLU A 147 25.56 -39.92 10.22
C GLU A 147 24.37 -40.23 9.29
N TYR A 148 24.35 -41.40 8.66
CA TYR A 148 23.23 -41.89 7.86
C TYR A 148 22.06 -42.36 8.74
N GLU A 149 22.33 -43.06 9.85
CA GLU A 149 21.28 -43.44 10.81
C GLU A 149 20.59 -42.21 11.42
N LYS A 150 21.36 -41.18 11.80
CA LYS A 150 20.80 -39.89 12.26
C LYS A 150 20.03 -39.15 11.17
N TRP A 151 20.51 -39.20 9.92
CA TRP A 151 19.78 -38.63 8.79
C TRP A 151 18.44 -39.33 8.57
N VAL A 152 18.37 -40.66 8.67
CA VAL A 152 17.10 -41.41 8.62
C VAL A 152 16.24 -41.12 9.86
N GLY A 153 16.82 -40.94 11.06
CA GLY A 153 16.07 -40.64 12.28
C GLY A 153 15.32 -39.30 12.28
N GLN A 154 15.75 -38.32 11.47
CA GLN A 154 15.13 -36.99 11.34
C GLN A 154 15.08 -36.13 12.63
N ASP A 155 15.90 -36.44 13.63
CA ASP A 155 16.01 -35.65 14.87
C ASP A 155 16.19 -34.15 14.60
N ASP A 156 16.97 -33.81 13.56
CA ASP A 156 17.23 -32.44 13.13
C ASP A 156 15.98 -31.69 12.64
N PHE A 157 15.04 -32.41 12.01
CA PHE A 157 13.75 -31.83 11.59
C PHE A 157 12.83 -31.63 12.79
N VAL A 158 12.80 -32.57 13.75
CA VAL A 158 12.05 -32.42 15.00
C VAL A 158 12.60 -31.26 15.84
N GLN A 159 13.93 -31.11 15.94
CA GLN A 159 14.56 -29.96 16.62
C GLN A 159 14.24 -28.64 15.90
N PHE A 160 14.21 -28.62 14.56
CA PHE A 160 13.76 -27.44 13.82
C PHE A 160 12.32 -27.06 14.17
N LEU A 161 11.37 -28.01 14.17
CA LEU A 161 9.98 -27.75 14.55
C LEU A 161 9.84 -27.18 15.97
N LYS A 162 10.71 -27.55 16.90
CA LYS A 162 10.74 -26.96 18.26
C LYS A 162 11.15 -25.49 18.28
N THR A 163 11.91 -25.01 17.30
CA THR A 163 12.28 -23.59 17.16
C THR A 163 11.23 -22.75 16.43
N VAL A 164 10.32 -23.38 15.68
CA VAL A 164 9.32 -22.68 14.84
C VAL A 164 8.43 -21.70 15.62
N PRO A 165 7.94 -21.98 16.85
CA PRO A 165 7.12 -21.03 17.60
C PRO A 165 7.84 -19.72 17.96
N ASP A 166 9.17 -19.75 18.08
CA ASP A 166 10.02 -18.64 18.52
C ASP A 166 10.59 -17.80 17.35
N LEU A 167 10.14 -18.05 16.10
CA LEU A 167 10.60 -17.31 14.92
C LEU A 167 9.91 -15.94 14.77
N ASP A 168 10.70 -14.90 14.47
CA ASP A 168 10.20 -13.57 14.07
C ASP A 168 9.43 -13.58 12.74
N GLU A 169 9.77 -14.52 11.84
CA GLU A 169 9.04 -14.82 10.60
C GLU A 169 8.47 -16.24 10.65
N MET A 170 7.14 -16.35 10.75
CA MET A 170 6.41 -17.61 10.79
C MET A 170 6.19 -18.20 9.40
N ILE A 171 6.42 -19.49 9.23
CA ILE A 171 6.13 -20.21 7.98
C ILE A 171 4.63 -20.48 7.87
N LEU A 172 4.01 -19.93 6.83
CA LEU A 172 2.61 -20.24 6.47
C LEU A 172 2.51 -21.40 5.47
N TYR A 173 3.50 -21.51 4.59
CA TYR A 173 3.59 -22.58 3.60
C TYR A 173 5.06 -22.78 3.23
N ALA A 174 5.51 -24.03 3.13
CA ALA A 174 6.73 -24.36 2.41
C ALA A 174 6.59 -25.70 1.71
N MET A 175 7.04 -25.75 0.46
CA MET A 175 7.20 -26.98 -0.32
C MET A 175 8.65 -27.02 -0.80
N ALA A 176 9.45 -27.89 -0.17
CA ALA A 176 10.76 -28.31 -0.66
C ALA A 176 10.66 -29.72 -1.28
N GLU A 177 11.75 -30.22 -1.88
CA GLU A 177 11.73 -31.49 -2.64
C GLU A 177 11.19 -32.68 -1.85
N HIS A 178 11.50 -32.74 -0.54
CA HIS A 178 11.02 -33.78 0.37
C HIS A 178 10.56 -33.24 1.74
N VAL A 179 10.14 -31.97 1.82
CA VAL A 179 9.57 -31.36 3.03
C VAL A 179 8.33 -30.56 2.64
N PHE A 180 7.23 -30.79 3.33
CA PHE A 180 5.99 -30.04 3.18
C PHE A 180 5.60 -29.44 4.53
N LEU A 181 5.29 -28.15 4.55
CA LEU A 181 4.82 -27.37 5.69
C LEU A 181 3.59 -26.57 5.25
N TYR A 182 2.48 -26.67 5.97
CA TYR A 182 1.24 -25.98 5.60
C TYR A 182 0.45 -25.53 6.83
N GLY A 183 0.29 -24.21 6.95
CA GLY A 183 -0.42 -23.54 8.04
C GLY A 183 -1.90 -23.33 7.72
N VAL A 184 -2.77 -23.83 8.60
CA VAL A 184 -4.23 -23.59 8.57
C VAL A 184 -4.65 -22.96 9.89
N LEU A 185 -5.43 -21.88 9.84
CA LEU A 185 -5.99 -21.28 11.06
C LEU A 185 -7.23 -22.05 11.51
N VAL A 186 -7.35 -22.33 12.79
CA VAL A 186 -8.49 -23.05 13.37
C VAL A 186 -9.00 -22.28 14.60
N PRO A 187 -10.32 -22.15 14.82
CA PRO A 187 -10.87 -21.56 16.04
C PRO A 187 -10.29 -22.22 17.30
N THR A 188 -9.64 -21.45 18.18
CA THR A 188 -8.85 -21.97 19.31
C THR A 188 -9.65 -22.90 20.23
N ARG A 189 -10.97 -22.68 20.32
CA ARG A 189 -11.93 -23.52 21.06
C ARG A 189 -12.03 -24.98 20.58
N LEU A 190 -11.65 -25.28 19.33
CA LEU A 190 -11.67 -26.64 18.76
C LEU A 190 -10.39 -27.42 19.09
N ILE A 191 -9.33 -26.74 19.53
CA ILE A 191 -8.02 -27.33 19.84
C ILE A 191 -7.58 -27.09 21.29
N SER A 192 -8.56 -26.96 22.19
CA SER A 192 -8.35 -26.68 23.61
C SER A 192 -9.32 -27.48 24.48
N PRO A 193 -9.09 -28.80 24.69
CA PRO A 193 -7.97 -29.62 24.20
C PRO A 193 -8.12 -30.06 22.73
N PRO A 194 -7.03 -30.47 22.06
CA PRO A 194 -7.07 -30.96 20.68
C PRO A 194 -7.57 -32.41 20.57
N ASP A 195 -8.37 -32.69 19.54
CA ASP A 195 -8.66 -34.06 19.09
C ASP A 195 -7.51 -34.54 18.18
N ILE A 196 -6.55 -35.25 18.79
CA ILE A 196 -5.37 -35.77 18.10
C ILE A 196 -5.77 -36.77 17.01
N HIS A 197 -6.82 -37.58 17.20
CA HIS A 197 -7.23 -38.57 16.19
C HIS A 197 -7.86 -37.92 14.96
N ASP A 198 -8.61 -36.82 15.13
CA ASP A 198 -9.16 -36.04 14.03
C ASP A 198 -8.07 -35.27 13.27
N LEU A 199 -7.15 -34.61 13.98
CA LEU A 199 -6.07 -33.81 13.37
C LEU A 199 -4.94 -34.65 12.75
N ALA A 200 -4.62 -35.80 13.33
CA ALA A 200 -3.60 -36.72 12.83
C ALA A 200 -4.11 -37.65 11.72
N ALA A 201 -5.40 -37.59 11.37
CA ALA A 201 -5.97 -38.34 10.26
C ALA A 201 -5.24 -38.03 8.93
N ARG A 202 -5.45 -38.87 7.91
CA ARG A 202 -5.00 -38.58 6.55
C ARG A 202 -5.86 -37.45 5.96
N CYS A 203 -5.57 -36.22 6.36
CA CYS A 203 -6.21 -35.03 5.81
C CYS A 203 -5.82 -34.82 4.35
N ASN A 204 -6.81 -34.53 3.52
CA ASN A 204 -6.69 -34.14 2.12
C ASN A 204 -6.73 -32.60 2.06
N LEU A 205 -5.55 -31.99 2.06
CA LEU A 205 -5.35 -30.55 2.09
C LEU A 205 -4.48 -30.14 0.92
N SER A 206 -4.79 -29.01 0.30
CA SER A 206 -3.96 -28.42 -0.74
C SER A 206 -3.96 -26.90 -0.59
N PRO A 207 -2.80 -26.22 -0.67
CA PRO A 207 -2.77 -24.77 -0.80
C PRO A 207 -3.42 -24.31 -2.10
N SER A 208 -3.57 -25.17 -3.12
CA SER A 208 -4.27 -24.81 -4.37
C SER A 208 -5.80 -24.86 -4.27
N SER A 209 -6.35 -25.39 -3.17
CA SER A 209 -7.78 -25.33 -2.89
C SER A 209 -8.28 -23.88 -2.87
N GLY A 210 -9.45 -23.64 -3.45
CA GLY A 210 -10.12 -22.34 -3.48
C GLY A 210 -11.62 -22.53 -3.31
N TRP A 211 -12.36 -21.43 -3.32
CA TRP A 211 -13.81 -21.51 -3.47
C TRP A 211 -14.17 -22.24 -4.76
N SER A 212 -15.06 -23.23 -4.66
CA SER A 212 -15.46 -24.08 -5.78
C SER A 212 -16.98 -24.18 -5.87
N ILE A 213 -17.48 -24.69 -6.99
CA ILE A 213 -18.91 -24.98 -7.19
C ILE A 213 -19.09 -26.50 -7.08
N VAL A 214 -19.84 -26.94 -6.07
CA VAL A 214 -20.21 -28.33 -5.87
C VAL A 214 -21.60 -28.57 -6.45
N ILE A 215 -21.73 -29.68 -7.19
CA ILE A 215 -23.00 -30.15 -7.76
C ILE A 215 -23.36 -31.44 -7.02
N SER A 216 -24.45 -31.40 -6.26
CA SER A 216 -24.99 -32.52 -5.49
C SER A 216 -26.31 -33.00 -6.09
N LYS A 217 -27.00 -33.95 -5.43
CA LYS A 217 -28.38 -34.33 -5.84
C LYS A 217 -29.39 -33.30 -5.38
N GLU A 218 -29.03 -32.52 -4.37
CA GLU A 218 -29.82 -31.52 -3.69
C GLU A 218 -29.74 -30.14 -4.38
N GLY A 219 -28.69 -29.88 -5.18
CA GLY A 219 -28.57 -28.68 -5.99
C GLY A 219 -27.15 -28.31 -6.39
N VAL A 220 -26.94 -27.04 -6.71
CA VAL A 220 -25.63 -26.43 -6.98
C VAL A 220 -25.34 -25.42 -5.88
N SER A 221 -24.19 -25.52 -5.23
CA SER A 221 -23.80 -24.65 -4.11
C SER A 221 -22.30 -24.33 -4.14
N PRO A 222 -21.88 -23.18 -3.61
CA PRO A 222 -20.47 -22.93 -3.36
C PRO A 222 -19.95 -23.83 -2.23
N ALA A 223 -18.68 -24.23 -2.31
CA ALA A 223 -17.95 -24.90 -1.24
C ALA A 223 -16.65 -24.15 -0.91
N PRO A 224 -16.28 -24.03 0.39
CA PRO A 224 -15.04 -23.39 0.83
C PRO A 224 -13.79 -24.23 0.46
N PRO A 225 -12.59 -23.63 0.51
CA PRO A 225 -11.33 -24.33 0.16
C PRO A 225 -10.97 -25.49 1.12
N LEU A 226 -11.47 -25.46 2.34
CA LEU A 226 -11.26 -26.50 3.37
C LEU A 226 -12.52 -27.37 3.55
N ASP A 227 -13.29 -27.63 2.48
CA ASP A 227 -14.39 -28.59 2.56
C ASP A 227 -13.89 -30.03 2.41
N HIS A 228 -14.45 -30.95 3.21
CA HIS A 228 -14.15 -32.38 3.20
C HIS A 228 -12.64 -32.73 3.28
N THR A 229 -11.90 -32.03 4.14
CA THR A 229 -10.48 -32.31 4.41
C THR A 229 -10.27 -33.69 5.03
N GLY A 230 -11.29 -34.27 5.66
CA GLY A 230 -11.19 -35.51 6.43
C GLY A 230 -10.92 -35.30 7.93
N SER A 231 -10.75 -34.05 8.37
CA SER A 231 -10.76 -33.62 9.78
C SER A 231 -11.91 -32.66 10.01
N LYS A 232 -12.78 -32.94 10.98
CA LYS A 232 -13.89 -32.04 11.36
C LYS A 232 -13.40 -30.72 11.97
N THR A 233 -12.19 -30.73 12.49
CA THR A 233 -11.50 -29.56 13.04
C THR A 233 -11.01 -28.66 11.92
N LEU A 234 -10.32 -29.23 10.91
CA LEU A 234 -9.81 -28.47 9.76
C LEU A 234 -10.91 -28.04 8.79
N ASP A 235 -12.02 -28.79 8.70
CA ASP A 235 -13.22 -28.40 7.93
C ASP A 235 -13.87 -27.09 8.45
N GLN A 236 -13.52 -26.66 9.68
CA GLN A 236 -13.93 -25.38 10.28
C GLN A 236 -12.78 -24.35 10.34
N GLY A 237 -11.69 -24.63 9.64
CA GLY A 237 -10.53 -23.76 9.55
C GLY A 237 -10.66 -22.63 8.52
N GLU A 238 -9.62 -21.82 8.43
CA GLU A 238 -9.46 -20.74 7.47
C GLU A 238 -8.08 -20.84 6.80
N GLN A 239 -8.08 -20.99 5.48
CA GLN A 239 -6.86 -21.12 4.68
C GLN A 239 -6.25 -19.74 4.45
N ILE A 240 -4.96 -19.57 4.77
CA ILE A 240 -4.25 -18.30 4.57
C ILE A 240 -3.64 -18.21 3.16
N VAL A 241 -2.99 -19.28 2.70
CA VAL A 241 -2.18 -19.30 1.46
C VAL A 241 -2.95 -20.01 0.35
N PHE A 242 -2.97 -19.41 -0.83
CA PHE A 242 -3.64 -19.94 -2.02
C PHE A 242 -2.64 -20.06 -3.17
N ASP A 243 -2.21 -21.27 -3.51
CA ASP A 243 -1.28 -21.55 -4.62
C ASP A 243 -2.06 -21.73 -5.93
N ARG A 244 -2.19 -20.63 -6.69
CA ARG A 244 -3.04 -20.56 -7.89
C ARG A 244 -2.23 -20.88 -9.13
N SER A 245 -2.78 -21.67 -10.05
CA SER A 245 -2.30 -21.73 -11.44
C SER A 245 -3.18 -20.89 -12.36
N PHE A 246 -2.57 -20.33 -13.40
CA PHE A 246 -3.27 -19.78 -14.56
C PHE A 246 -2.76 -20.52 -15.81
N ASP A 247 -3.33 -21.70 -16.03
CA ASP A 247 -2.96 -22.61 -17.11
C ASP A 247 -2.96 -21.91 -18.47
N GLY A 248 -1.86 -22.04 -19.21
CA GLY A 248 -1.65 -21.38 -20.51
C GLY A 248 -0.96 -20.02 -20.47
N ARG A 249 -0.83 -19.38 -19.30
CA ARG A 249 0.00 -18.18 -19.12
C ARG A 249 1.48 -18.52 -19.25
N GLN A 250 2.21 -17.82 -20.11
CA GLN A 250 3.63 -18.11 -20.40
C GLN A 250 4.56 -17.64 -19.26
N GLU A 251 4.33 -16.45 -18.72
CA GLU A 251 5.09 -15.89 -17.61
C GLU A 251 4.30 -16.06 -16.30
N GLN A 252 4.96 -16.54 -15.24
CA GLN A 252 4.33 -16.81 -13.94
C GLN A 252 3.04 -17.68 -14.06
N PRO A 253 3.15 -18.93 -14.56
CA PRO A 253 2.00 -19.84 -14.73
C PRO A 253 1.35 -20.23 -13.40
N SER A 254 2.02 -20.02 -12.27
CA SER A 254 1.42 -20.09 -10.94
C SER A 254 1.91 -18.96 -10.04
N TYR A 255 1.10 -18.56 -9.07
CA TYR A 255 1.34 -17.43 -8.17
C TYR A 255 0.66 -17.68 -6.81
N ILE A 256 1.08 -16.95 -5.79
CA ILE A 256 0.48 -17.04 -4.45
C ILE A 256 -0.52 -15.90 -4.29
N GLU A 257 -1.75 -16.24 -3.90
CA GLU A 257 -2.70 -15.30 -3.28
C GLU A 257 -2.69 -15.52 -1.76
N ILE A 258 -2.92 -14.45 -1.00
CA ILE A 258 -3.15 -14.50 0.45
C ILE A 258 -4.61 -14.17 0.73
N LEU A 259 -5.16 -14.80 1.76
CA LEU A 259 -6.49 -14.56 2.32
C LEU A 259 -6.81 -13.05 2.43
N GLN A 260 -7.77 -12.58 1.63
CA GLN A 260 -8.14 -11.16 1.57
C GLN A 260 -8.56 -10.57 2.93
N LYS A 261 -9.17 -11.38 3.82
CA LYS A 261 -9.51 -10.95 5.18
C LYS A 261 -8.27 -10.61 6.02
N LEU A 262 -7.14 -11.26 5.78
CA LEU A 262 -5.86 -10.92 6.41
C LEU A 262 -5.26 -9.66 5.76
N THR A 263 -5.20 -9.60 4.43
CA THR A 263 -4.57 -8.46 3.75
C THR A 263 -5.32 -7.15 3.98
N HIS A 264 -6.66 -7.15 4.00
CA HIS A 264 -7.46 -5.95 4.25
C HIS A 264 -7.38 -5.45 5.70
N LEU A 265 -7.19 -6.33 6.69
CA LEU A 265 -7.10 -5.92 8.10
C LEU A 265 -5.79 -5.21 8.44
N PHE A 266 -4.71 -5.46 7.69
CA PHE A 266 -3.39 -4.86 7.91
C PHE A 266 -2.90 -3.98 6.76
N ASP A 267 -3.80 -3.60 5.85
CA ASP A 267 -3.52 -2.80 4.63
C ASP A 267 -2.33 -3.32 3.79
N LEU A 268 -2.34 -4.64 3.52
CA LEU A 268 -1.25 -5.32 2.81
C LEU A 268 -1.51 -5.40 1.31
N HIS A 269 -0.58 -4.87 0.52
CA HIS A 269 -0.62 -4.82 -0.94
C HIS A 269 0.49 -5.66 -1.54
N TYR A 270 0.19 -6.48 -2.56
CA TYR A 270 1.21 -7.27 -3.23
C TYR A 270 2.12 -6.40 -4.11
N VAL A 271 3.43 -6.44 -3.88
CA VAL A 271 4.46 -5.71 -4.62
C VAL A 271 5.32 -6.71 -5.41
N PRO A 272 5.10 -6.86 -6.73
CA PRO A 272 5.78 -7.86 -7.55
C PRO A 272 7.30 -7.79 -7.52
N GLU A 273 7.86 -6.58 -7.46
CA GLU A 273 9.31 -6.31 -7.44
C GLU A 273 10.00 -6.82 -6.17
N ARG A 274 9.22 -7.10 -5.12
CA ARG A 274 9.69 -7.59 -3.81
C ARG A 274 9.30 -9.03 -3.53
N GLU A 275 8.50 -9.65 -4.41
CA GLU A 275 7.82 -10.94 -4.20
C GLU A 275 7.15 -11.02 -2.80
N ALA A 276 6.49 -9.94 -2.37
CA ALA A 276 5.97 -9.79 -1.02
C ALA A 276 4.65 -9.00 -0.96
N TYR A 277 3.84 -9.26 0.07
CA TYR A 277 2.79 -8.34 0.50
C TYR A 277 3.37 -7.35 1.50
N CYS A 278 3.21 -6.07 1.19
CA CYS A 278 3.87 -4.96 1.85
C CYS A 278 2.85 -3.93 2.34
N ARG A 279 3.28 -3.08 3.28
CA ARG A 279 2.60 -1.83 3.66
C ARG A 279 3.64 -0.74 3.88
N PHE A 280 3.21 0.47 4.23
CA PHE A 280 4.10 1.48 4.78
C PHE A 280 4.17 1.36 6.31
N ASP A 281 5.37 1.50 6.87
CA ASP A 281 5.58 1.64 8.31
C ASP A 281 5.28 3.08 8.80
N ASP A 282 5.39 3.33 10.11
CA ASP A 282 5.28 4.66 10.74
C ASP A 282 6.25 5.72 10.15
N HIS A 283 7.25 5.30 9.38
CA HIS A 283 8.19 6.16 8.70
C HIS A 283 7.85 6.38 7.22
N GLY A 284 6.83 5.74 6.65
CA GLY A 284 6.51 5.81 5.22
C GLY A 284 7.47 5.01 4.33
N ASP A 285 8.24 4.08 4.93
CA ASP A 285 9.11 3.15 4.22
C ASP A 285 8.40 1.81 4.02
N VAL A 286 8.77 1.09 2.94
CA VAL A 286 8.06 -0.13 2.53
C VAL A 286 8.50 -1.31 3.39
N GLU A 287 7.58 -1.81 4.20
CA GLU A 287 7.72 -2.97 5.07
C GLU A 287 7.21 -4.23 4.36
N ASP A 288 8.05 -5.27 4.23
CA ASP A 288 7.63 -6.60 3.79
C ASP A 288 6.98 -7.33 4.98
N VAL A 289 5.69 -7.67 4.88
CA VAL A 289 4.94 -8.33 5.96
C VAL A 289 4.74 -9.82 5.68
N ILE A 290 4.44 -10.18 4.42
CA ILE A 290 4.36 -11.58 3.97
C ILE A 290 5.29 -11.75 2.78
N ARG A 291 6.25 -12.66 2.84
CA ARG A 291 7.30 -12.82 1.82
C ARG A 291 7.12 -14.15 1.09
N ILE A 292 7.28 -14.15 -0.24
CA ILE A 292 7.15 -15.33 -1.09
C ILE A 292 8.51 -15.62 -1.71
N GLY A 293 9.18 -16.68 -1.23
CA GLY A 293 10.46 -17.14 -1.75
C GLY A 293 10.30 -18.35 -2.68
N LYS A 294 11.25 -18.52 -3.60
CA LYS A 294 11.42 -19.75 -4.40
C LYS A 294 12.53 -20.60 -3.79
N ILE A 295 12.29 -21.91 -3.69
CA ILE A 295 13.30 -22.90 -3.28
C ILE A 295 13.76 -23.61 -4.56
N PRO A 296 15.03 -23.49 -4.99
CA PRO A 296 15.52 -24.25 -6.14
C PRO A 296 15.54 -25.74 -5.81
N PHE A 297 15.17 -26.58 -6.77
CA PHE A 297 15.39 -28.03 -6.75
C PHE A 297 16.51 -28.37 -7.72
N ASP A 298 17.24 -29.45 -7.46
CA ASP A 298 18.06 -30.07 -8.49
C ASP A 298 17.14 -30.77 -9.52
N ASP A 299 17.54 -30.78 -10.80
CA ASP A 299 16.71 -31.19 -11.96
C ASP A 299 16.17 -32.66 -11.93
N LEU A 300 16.43 -33.42 -10.87
CA LEU A 300 16.14 -34.85 -10.75
C LEU A 300 14.65 -35.23 -10.82
N ALA A 301 13.75 -34.33 -10.42
CA ALA A 301 12.32 -34.63 -10.32
C ALA A 301 11.42 -34.00 -11.41
N GLY A 302 11.92 -33.05 -12.20
CA GLY A 302 11.12 -32.30 -13.18
C GLY A 302 9.98 -31.45 -12.58
N LEU A 303 9.94 -31.27 -11.26
CA LEU A 303 8.89 -30.59 -10.50
C LEU A 303 9.03 -29.05 -10.44
N GLY A 304 10.02 -28.47 -11.13
CA GLY A 304 10.28 -27.03 -11.14
C GLY A 304 11.01 -26.57 -9.87
N SER A 305 10.56 -25.44 -9.30
CA SER A 305 11.10 -24.89 -8.05
C SER A 305 10.03 -24.88 -6.96
N GLY A 306 10.40 -25.25 -5.74
CA GLY A 306 9.58 -25.13 -4.55
C GLY A 306 9.26 -23.69 -4.16
N ARG A 307 8.44 -23.54 -3.11
CA ARG A 307 7.96 -22.24 -2.61
C ARG A 307 8.08 -22.19 -1.09
N ILE A 308 8.30 -21.00 -0.55
CA ILE A 308 8.14 -20.69 0.85
C ILE A 308 7.35 -19.39 0.99
N VAL A 309 6.44 -19.34 1.95
CA VAL A 309 5.64 -18.17 2.31
C VAL A 309 5.78 -17.94 3.80
N THR A 310 6.38 -16.83 4.19
CA THR A 310 6.53 -16.41 5.60
C THR A 310 5.69 -15.17 5.90
N ILE A 311 5.31 -14.99 7.17
CA ILE A 311 4.66 -13.78 7.69
C ILE A 311 5.36 -13.31 8.97
N LYS A 312 5.43 -12.00 9.21
CA LYS A 312 5.91 -11.49 10.50
C LYS A 312 5.04 -12.00 11.66
N ARG A 313 5.71 -12.42 12.75
CA ARG A 313 5.09 -13.07 13.91
C ARG A 313 4.05 -12.21 14.61
N ASP A 314 4.36 -10.94 14.82
CA ASP A 314 3.52 -9.95 15.48
C ASP A 314 2.18 -9.73 14.75
N ILE A 315 2.21 -9.66 13.41
CA ILE A 315 1.01 -9.53 12.56
C ILE A 315 0.17 -10.81 12.59
N LEU A 316 0.80 -11.99 12.57
CA LEU A 316 0.07 -13.26 12.68
C LEU A 316 -0.58 -13.42 14.06
N ASP A 317 0.13 -13.07 15.13
CA ASP A 317 -0.42 -13.09 16.50
C ASP A 317 -1.57 -12.11 16.67
N GLU A 318 -1.46 -10.90 16.11
CA GLU A 318 -2.56 -9.93 16.13
C GLU A 318 -3.77 -10.46 15.37
N TYR A 319 -3.58 -11.07 14.18
CA TYR A 319 -4.67 -11.71 13.44
C TYR A 319 -5.35 -12.83 14.24
N MET A 320 -4.56 -13.79 14.74
CA MET A 320 -5.04 -14.94 15.53
C MET A 320 -5.82 -14.48 16.77
N THR A 321 -5.36 -13.40 17.40
CA THR A 321 -6.05 -12.80 18.55
C THR A 321 -7.38 -12.18 18.13
N LEU A 322 -7.39 -11.33 17.10
CA LEU A 322 -8.59 -10.66 16.59
C LEU A 322 -9.67 -11.65 16.11
N THR A 323 -9.28 -12.80 15.55
CA THR A 323 -10.21 -13.83 15.05
C THR A 323 -10.54 -14.94 16.06
N GLY A 324 -9.82 -15.03 17.19
CA GLY A 324 -9.97 -16.12 18.15
C GLY A 324 -9.52 -17.48 17.59
N GLN A 325 -8.51 -17.47 16.71
CA GLN A 325 -7.93 -18.64 16.06
C GLN A 325 -6.53 -18.95 16.61
N SER A 326 -6.00 -20.11 16.24
CA SER A 326 -4.61 -20.51 16.39
C SER A 326 -4.17 -21.20 15.10
N LEU A 327 -2.87 -21.18 14.80
CA LEU A 327 -2.32 -21.82 13.62
C LEU A 327 -2.05 -23.30 13.91
N ILE A 328 -2.55 -24.19 13.06
CA ILE A 328 -2.11 -25.57 12.98
C ILE A 328 -1.12 -25.65 11.81
N LEU A 329 0.16 -25.87 12.13
CA LEU A 329 1.20 -26.12 11.15
C LEU A 329 1.30 -27.62 10.92
N LEU A 330 0.72 -28.09 9.81
CA LEU A 330 0.86 -29.47 9.35
C LEU A 330 2.22 -29.64 8.69
N PHE A 331 2.85 -30.78 8.89
CA PHE A 331 4.15 -31.08 8.30
C PHE A 331 4.28 -32.53 7.85
N ASP A 332 5.03 -32.73 6.78
CA ASP A 332 5.71 -34.00 6.53
C ASP A 332 7.12 -33.82 5.96
N SER A 333 7.96 -34.82 6.21
CA SER A 333 9.31 -34.90 5.62
C SER A 333 9.65 -36.34 5.28
N THR A 334 10.15 -36.53 4.06
CA THR A 334 10.56 -37.83 3.52
C THR A 334 12.07 -37.85 3.34
N ARG A 335 12.72 -38.93 3.75
CA ARG A 335 14.15 -39.15 3.49
C ARG A 335 14.32 -40.58 3.00
N PHE A 336 14.95 -40.79 1.85
CA PHE A 336 15.10 -42.13 1.29
C PHE A 336 16.31 -42.24 0.36
N ASP A 337 16.97 -43.40 0.34
CA ASP A 337 17.87 -43.77 -0.76
C ASP A 337 17.04 -44.24 -1.96
N SER A 338 16.99 -43.43 -3.02
CA SER A 338 16.26 -43.70 -4.27
C SER A 338 16.71 -44.96 -5.01
N LYS A 339 17.85 -45.56 -4.65
CA LYS A 339 18.32 -46.85 -5.20
C LYS A 339 17.75 -48.06 -4.44
N LYS A 340 17.23 -47.86 -3.22
CA LYS A 340 16.77 -48.92 -2.30
C LYS A 340 15.28 -48.84 -2.01
N PHE A 341 14.72 -47.64 -1.96
CA PHE A 341 13.31 -47.42 -1.70
C PHE A 341 12.43 -47.94 -2.85
N VAL A 342 11.37 -48.67 -2.49
CA VAL A 342 10.40 -49.23 -3.44
C VAL A 342 8.98 -48.80 -3.10
N VAL A 343 8.58 -48.94 -1.84
CA VAL A 343 7.23 -48.57 -1.34
C VAL A 343 7.26 -48.45 0.19
N TRP A 344 6.37 -47.62 0.75
CA TRP A 344 6.11 -47.56 2.20
C TRP A 344 5.38 -48.82 2.69
N ALA A 345 5.60 -49.20 3.94
CA ALA A 345 4.87 -50.31 4.55
C ALA A 345 3.47 -49.84 4.97
N ASN A 346 2.50 -50.76 5.04
CA ASN A 346 1.17 -50.42 5.58
C ASN A 346 1.12 -50.74 7.08
N SER A 347 2.02 -50.12 7.83
CA SER A 347 2.22 -50.33 9.26
C SER A 347 1.15 -49.62 10.11
N PRO A 348 0.79 -50.16 11.29
CA PRO A 348 0.22 -49.36 12.37
C PRO A 348 1.13 -48.17 12.70
N LYS A 349 0.55 -47.06 13.14
CA LYS A 349 1.26 -45.80 13.41
C LYS A 349 1.09 -45.42 14.87
N ASP A 350 2.17 -45.49 15.61
CA ASP A 350 2.27 -44.96 16.97
C ASP A 350 2.70 -43.49 16.88
N TYR A 351 2.06 -42.63 17.66
CA TYR A 351 2.33 -41.19 17.67
C TYR A 351 3.20 -40.83 18.86
N GLU A 352 4.29 -40.12 18.56
CA GLU A 352 5.11 -39.42 19.54
C GLU A 352 4.48 -38.04 19.85
N GLN A 353 4.70 -37.57 21.08
CA GLN A 353 4.19 -36.29 21.57
C GLN A 353 5.32 -35.50 22.23
N ASP A 354 5.54 -34.30 21.72
CA ASP A 354 6.25 -33.20 22.38
C ASP A 354 5.22 -32.12 22.77
N PRO A 355 5.53 -31.14 23.64
CA PRO A 355 4.59 -30.06 23.94
C PRO A 355 4.13 -29.31 22.67
N GLU A 356 2.83 -29.34 22.41
CA GLU A 356 2.15 -28.77 21.22
C GLU A 356 2.64 -29.33 19.85
N ILE A 357 3.37 -30.46 19.81
CA ILE A 357 3.79 -31.16 18.57
C ILE A 357 3.40 -32.64 18.64
N TRP A 358 2.70 -33.13 17.62
CA TRP A 358 2.31 -34.54 17.48
C TRP A 358 2.75 -35.07 16.12
N TYR A 359 3.51 -36.16 16.10
CA TYR A 359 3.99 -36.78 14.86
C TYR A 359 4.10 -38.29 14.99
N TYR A 360 4.23 -38.98 13.86
CA TYR A 360 4.79 -40.32 13.80
C TYR A 360 5.95 -40.32 12.81
N ILE A 361 6.89 -41.25 13.00
CA ILE A 361 7.94 -41.55 12.03
C ILE A 361 7.86 -43.03 11.63
N GLU A 362 7.78 -43.29 10.32
CA GLU A 362 7.87 -44.64 9.76
C GLU A 362 9.28 -44.83 9.19
N CYS A 363 10.08 -45.72 9.78
CA CYS A 363 11.43 -46.05 9.31
C CYS A 363 11.47 -47.45 8.67
N LEU A 364 12.00 -47.55 7.46
CA LEU A 364 12.19 -48.82 6.73
C LEU A 364 13.67 -49.21 6.73
N ASP A 365 13.99 -50.31 7.42
CA ASP A 365 15.28 -51.04 7.37
C ASP A 365 16.52 -50.13 7.29
N SER A 366 16.48 -49.04 8.06
CA SER A 366 17.51 -47.99 8.14
C SER A 366 17.90 -47.32 6.82
N TYR A 367 17.09 -47.35 5.74
CA TYR A 367 17.40 -46.67 4.45
C TYR A 367 16.35 -45.64 3.99
N ALA A 368 15.20 -45.58 4.65
CA ALA A 368 14.20 -44.55 4.39
C ALA A 368 13.38 -44.24 5.66
N SER A 369 12.94 -42.99 5.79
CA SER A 369 11.94 -42.58 6.79
C SER A 369 10.92 -41.58 6.23
N TYR A 370 9.68 -41.68 6.73
CA TYR A 370 8.62 -40.72 6.49
C TYR A 370 8.07 -40.24 7.84
N LEU A 371 8.32 -38.96 8.13
CA LEU A 371 7.84 -38.28 9.33
C LEU A 371 6.65 -37.41 8.92
N ARG A 372 5.53 -37.49 9.66
CA ARG A 372 4.36 -36.62 9.45
C ARG A 372 3.68 -36.29 10.77
N GLY A 373 3.19 -35.07 10.88
CA GLY A 373 2.52 -34.59 12.08
C GLY A 373 1.85 -33.23 11.92
N PHE A 374 1.53 -32.64 13.07
CA PHE A 374 1.07 -31.26 13.18
C PHE A 374 1.62 -30.62 14.46
N GLN A 375 1.78 -29.30 14.41
CA GLN A 375 2.14 -28.46 15.54
C GLN A 375 1.04 -27.41 15.76
N ILE A 376 0.67 -27.18 17.01
CA ILE A 376 -0.27 -26.11 17.39
C ILE A 376 0.53 -24.88 17.81
N ILE A 377 0.26 -23.76 17.16
CA ILE A 377 0.93 -22.49 17.39
C ILE A 377 -0.14 -21.47 17.80
N ARG A 378 -0.09 -21.07 19.07
CA ARG A 378 -1.04 -20.13 19.70
C ARG A 378 -0.50 -18.71 19.62
N SER A 379 -1.40 -17.73 19.77
CA SER A 379 -1.00 -16.32 19.86
C SER A 379 -0.20 -16.04 21.14
N MET A 380 0.85 -15.22 21.02
CA MET A 380 1.58 -14.66 22.16
C MET A 380 0.89 -13.42 22.76
N LEU A 381 -0.13 -12.87 22.07
CA LEU A 381 -0.89 -11.71 22.51
C LEU A 381 -2.19 -12.10 23.22
N SER A 382 -2.61 -11.26 24.16
CA SER A 382 -3.92 -11.33 24.80
C SER A 382 -4.95 -10.48 24.05
N GLN A 383 -6.24 -10.75 24.25
CA GLN A 383 -7.33 -9.93 23.71
C GLN A 383 -7.27 -8.43 24.08
N LYS A 384 -6.50 -8.06 25.12
CA LYS A 384 -6.35 -6.66 25.52
C LYS A 384 -5.34 -5.90 24.66
N ASP A 385 -4.41 -6.58 24.01
CA ASP A 385 -3.28 -5.93 23.35
C ASP A 385 -3.70 -5.30 21.99
N PRO A 386 -4.46 -5.98 21.11
CA PRO A 386 -5.02 -5.34 19.91
C PRO A 386 -6.04 -4.23 20.25
N LEU A 387 -6.78 -4.35 21.36
CA LEU A 387 -7.70 -3.31 21.83
C LEU A 387 -6.99 -2.00 22.19
N GLY A 388 -5.75 -2.07 22.69
CA GLY A 388 -4.92 -0.90 22.96
C GLY A 388 -4.32 -0.25 21.70
N ARG A 389 -4.19 -1.00 20.59
CA ARG A 389 -3.65 -0.52 19.31
C ARG A 389 -4.73 0.01 18.36
N HIS A 390 -5.89 -0.63 18.35
CA HIS A 390 -7.00 -0.38 17.41
C HIS A 390 -8.21 0.31 18.07
N GLY A 391 -8.14 0.63 19.36
CA GLY A 391 -9.20 1.32 20.08
C GLY A 391 -9.33 2.81 19.70
N PHE A 392 -10.50 3.40 19.96
CA PHE A 392 -10.74 4.85 19.83
C PHE A 392 -10.08 5.70 20.94
N GLY A 393 -9.10 5.14 21.65
CA GLY A 393 -8.21 5.82 22.58
C GLY A 393 -6.78 5.42 22.24
N GLN A 394 -5.86 6.36 22.29
CA GLN A 394 -4.45 6.11 21.97
C GLN A 394 -3.85 5.07 22.93
N SER A 395 -2.88 4.29 22.47
CA SER A 395 -2.25 3.27 23.31
C SER A 395 -1.61 3.90 24.54
N ASN A 396 -1.83 3.30 25.72
CA ASN A 396 -1.32 3.79 27.01
C ASN A 396 0.22 3.88 27.09
N ASP A 397 0.93 3.26 26.14
CA ASP A 397 2.40 3.24 26.06
C ASP A 397 2.98 4.26 25.05
N ARG A 398 2.12 5.08 24.40
CA ARG A 398 2.59 6.04 23.38
C ARG A 398 3.35 7.19 24.02
N GLN A 399 4.61 7.35 23.61
CA GLN A 399 5.46 8.43 24.10
C GLN A 399 5.11 9.76 23.43
N TYR A 400 5.12 10.83 24.22
CA TYR A 400 4.83 12.20 23.77
C TYR A 400 5.98 13.15 24.10
N ALA A 401 6.27 14.05 23.16
CA ALA A 401 7.26 15.10 23.34
C ALA A 401 6.65 16.35 23.99
N THR A 402 7.47 17.06 24.76
CA THR A 402 7.15 18.38 25.29
C THR A 402 7.73 19.49 24.39
N PHE A 403 7.03 20.60 24.25
CA PHE A 403 7.40 21.72 23.38
C PHE A 403 7.21 23.06 24.10
N ILE A 404 8.06 24.04 23.81
CA ILE A 404 7.84 25.46 24.12
C ILE A 404 6.64 25.94 23.31
N ALA A 405 5.51 26.09 24.00
CA ALA A 405 4.23 26.51 23.44
C ALA A 405 3.82 27.89 24.01
N HIS A 406 3.05 28.64 23.23
CA HIS A 406 2.31 29.78 23.74
C HIS A 406 0.99 29.28 24.30
N ASP A 407 0.94 29.05 25.62
CA ASP A 407 -0.23 28.57 26.33
C ASP A 407 -1.28 29.68 26.41
N TRP A 408 -2.23 29.65 25.49
CA TRP A 408 -3.31 30.65 25.39
C TRP A 408 -4.28 30.63 26.56
N LYS A 409 -4.30 29.56 27.36
CA LYS A 409 -5.18 29.46 28.53
C LYS A 409 -4.59 30.17 29.75
N HIS A 410 -3.27 30.13 29.88
CA HIS A 410 -2.53 30.72 30.98
C HIS A 410 -1.77 32.00 30.58
N GLU A 411 -1.98 32.48 29.35
CA GLU A 411 -1.35 33.68 28.76
C GLU A 411 0.19 33.70 28.93
N THR A 412 0.83 32.54 28.85
CA THR A 412 2.27 32.38 29.12
C THR A 412 2.98 31.51 28.07
N VAL A 413 4.28 31.74 27.87
CA VAL A 413 5.13 30.85 27.08
C VAL A 413 5.81 29.87 28.04
N ARG A 414 5.52 28.57 27.90
CA ARG A 414 6.07 27.51 28.76
C ARG A 414 6.27 26.21 27.99
N GLU A 415 6.97 25.26 28.60
CA GLU A 415 7.05 23.89 28.07
C GLU A 415 5.76 23.13 28.42
N CYS A 416 5.05 22.66 27.38
CA CYS A 416 3.81 21.90 27.47
C CYS A 416 3.99 20.53 26.79
N SER A 417 3.34 19.49 27.30
CA SER A 417 3.25 18.20 26.59
C SER A 417 2.31 18.29 25.39
N CYS A 418 2.57 17.54 24.32
CA CYS A 418 1.56 17.29 23.28
C CYS A 418 0.64 16.09 23.61
N ASP A 419 0.90 15.38 24.70
CA ASP A 419 0.05 14.29 25.21
C ASP A 419 -1.42 14.74 25.38
N PRO A 420 -2.39 14.12 24.68
CA PRO A 420 -3.79 14.50 24.80
C PRO A 420 -4.41 14.35 26.19
N GLU A 421 -3.86 13.51 27.08
CA GLU A 421 -4.30 13.45 28.48
C GLU A 421 -3.83 14.67 29.29
N GLN A 422 -2.81 15.39 28.80
CA GLN A 422 -2.26 16.61 29.40
C GLN A 422 -2.74 17.89 28.70
N LEU A 423 -3.74 17.78 27.81
CA LEU A 423 -4.33 18.90 27.07
C LEU A 423 -5.81 19.09 27.40
N GLY A 424 -6.23 20.34 27.54
CA GLY A 424 -7.62 20.76 27.65
C GLY A 424 -8.21 21.17 26.29
N ASN A 425 -9.53 21.20 26.20
CA ASN A 425 -10.25 21.74 25.04
C ASN A 425 -11.21 22.86 25.49
N TYR A 426 -11.87 23.52 24.54
CA TYR A 426 -12.80 24.63 24.83
C TYR A 426 -14.19 24.20 25.33
N PHE A 427 -14.50 22.90 25.34
CA PHE A 427 -15.82 22.36 25.65
C PHE A 427 -15.91 21.73 27.05
N VAL A 428 -14.77 21.35 27.64
CA VAL A 428 -14.67 20.70 28.94
C VAL A 428 -13.80 21.56 29.86
N GLU A 429 -14.36 21.94 31.01
CA GLU A 429 -13.65 22.69 32.04
C GLU A 429 -12.50 21.85 32.62
N SER A 430 -11.33 22.48 32.73
CA SER A 430 -10.04 21.85 33.04
C SER A 430 -9.03 22.98 33.31
N ASP A 431 -7.89 22.69 33.93
CA ASP A 431 -6.76 23.63 34.07
C ASP A 431 -5.60 23.31 33.09
N LEU A 432 -5.76 22.32 32.20
CA LEU A 432 -4.71 21.92 31.24
C LEU A 432 -4.60 22.90 30.05
N PRO A 433 -3.39 23.13 29.47
CA PRO A 433 -3.19 23.97 28.28
C PRO A 433 -4.18 23.62 27.15
N PHE A 434 -4.64 24.59 26.36
CA PHE A 434 -5.52 24.26 25.24
C PHE A 434 -4.79 23.42 24.19
N GLU A 435 -5.45 22.41 23.63
CA GLU A 435 -4.94 21.55 22.54
C GLU A 435 -4.57 22.36 21.27
N THR A 436 -5.17 23.55 21.13
CA THR A 436 -4.93 24.54 20.07
C THR A 436 -3.86 25.58 20.43
N SER A 437 -3.15 25.42 21.56
CA SER A 437 -2.04 26.33 21.92
C SER A 437 -0.92 26.23 20.87
N PRO A 438 -0.51 27.34 20.23
CA PRO A 438 0.46 27.28 19.14
C PRO A 438 1.89 27.06 19.62
N VAL A 439 2.62 26.27 18.83
CA VAL A 439 4.01 25.88 19.01
C VAL A 439 4.80 26.40 17.81
N PHE A 440 5.96 27.02 18.07
CA PHE A 440 6.76 27.71 17.05
C PHE A 440 8.09 26.99 16.80
N PHE A 441 8.54 27.05 15.55
CA PHE A 441 9.70 26.30 15.04
C PHE A 441 10.51 27.16 14.07
N ARG A 442 11.83 26.92 14.04
CA ARG A 442 12.70 27.46 12.99
C ARG A 442 12.32 26.87 11.63
N PRO A 443 12.36 27.64 10.53
CA PRO A 443 11.85 27.21 9.21
C PRO A 443 12.61 26.00 8.62
N GLU A 444 13.81 25.69 9.10
CA GLU A 444 14.57 24.52 8.70
C GLU A 444 13.84 23.19 8.97
N VAL A 445 12.84 23.15 9.87
CA VAL A 445 12.00 21.97 10.11
C VAL A 445 11.32 21.44 8.84
N LEU A 446 11.02 22.31 7.87
CA LEU A 446 10.39 21.90 6.60
C LEU A 446 11.40 21.36 5.58
N SER A 447 12.71 21.48 5.84
CA SER A 447 13.77 21.13 4.88
C SER A 447 13.82 19.64 4.58
N LYS A 448 13.53 18.79 5.58
CA LYS A 448 13.46 17.33 5.44
C LYS A 448 12.40 16.92 4.42
N TYR A 449 11.21 17.50 4.53
CA TYR A 449 10.07 17.15 3.68
C TYR A 449 10.30 17.63 2.25
N LYS A 450 10.72 18.90 2.07
CA LYS A 450 11.04 19.49 0.76
C LYS A 450 12.25 18.88 0.06
N ALA A 451 13.06 18.07 0.75
CA ALA A 451 14.18 17.37 0.15
C ALA A 451 13.76 16.04 -0.51
N ASN A 452 12.58 15.50 -0.19
CA ASN A 452 12.14 14.19 -0.65
C ASN A 452 10.63 14.18 -0.99
N SER A 453 10.28 14.78 -2.13
CA SER A 453 8.92 14.83 -2.68
C SER A 453 8.30 13.46 -2.98
N ASP A 454 9.14 12.42 -3.13
CA ASP A 454 8.66 11.07 -3.44
C ASP A 454 8.19 10.34 -2.17
N LYS A 455 8.50 10.89 -0.98
CA LYS A 455 8.12 10.35 0.34
C LYS A 455 7.17 11.26 1.11
N TYR A 456 7.32 12.57 0.98
CA TYR A 456 6.49 13.55 1.68
C TYR A 456 5.71 14.40 0.68
N GLU A 457 4.41 14.49 0.92
CA GLU A 457 3.54 15.44 0.25
C GLU A 457 3.42 16.69 1.11
N ILE A 458 3.63 17.86 0.52
CA ILE A 458 3.51 19.15 1.21
C ILE A 458 2.44 19.97 0.47
N GLN A 459 1.29 20.13 1.11
CA GLN A 459 0.26 21.03 0.60
C GLN A 459 0.46 22.44 1.19
N ALA A 460 -0.44 23.37 0.88
CA ALA A 460 -0.30 24.77 1.29
C ALA A 460 -0.18 24.98 2.83
N ARG A 461 -0.76 24.07 3.63
CA ARG A 461 -0.75 24.10 5.09
C ARG A 461 -0.61 22.72 5.75
N SER A 462 -0.39 21.63 5.03
CA SER A 462 -0.33 20.29 5.62
C SER A 462 0.84 19.46 5.08
N ILE A 463 1.20 18.40 5.81
CA ILE A 463 2.30 17.50 5.45
C ILE A 463 1.85 16.06 5.63
N ALA A 464 1.90 15.26 4.57
CA ALA A 464 1.60 13.83 4.63
C ALA A 464 2.85 12.98 4.34
N CYS A 465 2.92 11.79 4.94
CA CYS A 465 3.99 10.82 4.69
C CYS A 465 3.40 9.48 4.25
N ARG A 466 3.06 9.34 2.96
CA ARG A 466 2.55 8.08 2.34
C ARG A 466 1.52 7.33 3.19
N ASN A 467 0.51 8.06 3.68
CA ASN A 467 -0.54 7.58 4.59
C ASN A 467 -0.10 7.10 6.00
N ALA A 468 1.19 6.99 6.30
CA ALA A 468 1.68 6.61 7.63
C ALA A 468 1.32 7.65 8.71
N TRP A 469 1.39 8.94 8.37
CA TRP A 469 0.96 10.04 9.23
C TRP A 469 0.65 11.31 8.43
N HIS A 470 -0.09 12.22 9.08
CA HIS A 470 -0.47 13.53 8.57
C HIS A 470 -0.25 14.60 9.66
N LEU A 471 0.37 15.72 9.30
CA LEU A 471 0.32 16.96 10.07
C LEU A 471 -0.77 17.84 9.46
N GLU A 472 -1.89 17.99 10.19
CA GLU A 472 -3.11 18.63 9.71
C GLU A 472 -2.91 20.08 9.25
N ILE A 473 -2.28 20.90 10.09
CA ILE A 473 -2.08 22.34 9.85
C ILE A 473 -0.69 22.76 10.32
N TYR A 474 0.02 23.48 9.45
CA TYR A 474 1.09 24.40 9.78
C TYR A 474 0.93 25.70 8.98
N ASP A 475 1.57 26.77 9.42
CA ASP A 475 1.69 28.02 8.66
C ASP A 475 2.97 28.76 9.05
N VAL A 476 3.29 29.86 8.36
CA VAL A 476 4.48 30.70 8.63
C VAL A 476 4.04 32.09 9.08
N ASN A 477 4.56 32.56 10.22
CA ASN A 477 4.23 33.89 10.75
C ASN A 477 5.10 35.02 10.17
N ASP A 478 4.75 36.26 10.50
CA ASP A 478 5.46 37.49 10.07
C ASP A 478 6.96 37.52 10.47
N ALA A 479 7.39 36.68 11.42
CA ALA A 479 8.80 36.54 11.83
C ALA A 479 9.54 35.39 11.12
N GLY A 480 8.89 34.70 10.16
CA GLY A 480 9.45 33.56 9.43
C GLY A 480 9.51 32.26 10.24
N GLN A 481 8.78 32.17 11.35
CA GLN A 481 8.67 30.94 12.14
C GLN A 481 7.55 30.07 11.59
N VAL A 482 7.81 28.78 11.46
CA VAL A 482 6.76 27.78 11.21
C VAL A 482 6.01 27.55 12.52
N HIS A 483 4.68 27.49 12.47
CA HIS A 483 3.88 27.15 13.65
C HIS A 483 2.80 26.12 13.35
N THR A 484 2.44 25.34 14.37
CA THR A 484 1.32 24.39 14.40
C THR A 484 0.77 24.33 15.83
N TYR A 485 -0.18 23.45 16.13
CA TYR A 485 -0.83 23.32 17.45
C TYR A 485 -0.43 22.00 18.13
N LEU A 486 -0.41 21.99 19.48
CA LEU A 486 -0.04 20.82 20.28
C LEU A 486 -0.80 19.55 19.86
N LYS A 487 -2.11 19.66 19.59
CA LYS A 487 -2.96 18.56 19.10
C LYS A 487 -2.40 17.84 17.87
N TYR A 488 -1.93 18.59 16.88
CA TYR A 488 -1.48 18.00 15.61
C TYR A 488 -0.11 17.35 15.73
N LEU A 489 0.76 17.90 16.60
CA LEU A 489 2.02 17.24 16.98
C LEU A 489 1.76 15.91 17.70
N ALA A 490 0.68 15.80 18.48
CA ALA A 490 0.29 14.56 19.17
C ALA A 490 -0.03 13.42 18.19
N TYR A 491 -0.49 13.70 16.97
CA TYR A 491 -0.80 12.65 16.00
C TYR A 491 0.45 12.07 15.33
N LEU A 492 1.54 12.83 15.23
CA LEU A 492 2.80 12.38 14.65
C LEU A 492 3.44 11.21 15.44
N PRO A 493 4.17 10.29 14.77
CA PRO A 493 5.00 9.30 15.45
C PRO A 493 6.05 9.96 16.36
N TYR A 494 6.41 9.32 17.47
CA TYR A 494 7.29 9.94 18.48
C TYR A 494 8.65 10.39 17.93
N ASN A 495 9.28 9.62 17.05
CA ASN A 495 10.51 10.01 16.37
C ASN A 495 10.35 11.29 15.51
N GLU A 496 9.16 11.50 14.94
CA GLU A 496 8.83 12.71 14.20
C GLU A 496 8.58 13.89 15.17
N GLN A 497 7.89 13.66 16.29
CA GLN A 497 7.75 14.67 17.36
C GLN A 497 9.12 15.14 17.88
N LEU A 498 10.08 14.23 18.07
CA LEU A 498 11.46 14.55 18.44
C LEU A 498 12.19 15.35 17.35
N TYR A 499 11.97 15.03 16.06
CA TYR A 499 12.48 15.83 14.94
C TYR A 499 11.96 17.27 15.03
N TRP A 500 10.65 17.47 15.16
CA TRP A 500 10.05 18.80 15.35
C TRP A 500 10.61 19.50 16.59
N LYS A 501 10.74 18.79 17.73
CA LYS A 501 11.29 19.35 18.99
C LYS A 501 12.70 19.93 18.80
N SER A 502 13.53 19.36 17.93
CA SER A 502 14.88 19.89 17.66
C SER A 502 14.91 21.28 16.99
N PHE A 503 13.80 21.71 16.38
CA PHE A 503 13.61 23.04 15.76
C PHE A 503 12.73 23.98 16.58
N ASN A 504 12.15 23.52 17.69
CA ASN A 504 11.23 24.31 18.50
C ASN A 504 11.93 25.51 19.16
N GLU A 505 11.26 26.65 19.15
CA GLU A 505 11.73 27.90 19.75
C GLU A 505 10.56 28.75 20.27
N ALA A 506 10.86 29.76 21.09
CA ALA A 506 9.85 30.69 21.59
C ALA A 506 9.25 31.56 20.47
N PRO A 507 7.98 32.01 20.58
CA PRO A 507 7.36 32.93 19.62
C PRO A 507 8.11 34.26 19.55
N LYS A 508 8.45 34.67 18.33
CA LYS A 508 8.98 36.00 17.97
C LYS A 508 7.89 36.92 17.40
N ALA A 509 6.80 36.31 16.93
CA ALA A 509 5.57 36.94 16.46
C ALA A 509 4.37 36.03 16.83
N PRO A 510 3.12 36.52 16.78
CA PRO A 510 1.93 35.67 16.90
C PRO A 510 1.84 34.63 15.78
N ILE A 511 0.77 33.84 15.76
CA ILE A 511 0.39 33.04 14.57
C ILE A 511 0.13 33.95 13.37
N SER A 512 0.18 33.39 12.16
CA SER A 512 -0.16 34.13 10.93
C SER A 512 -1.61 34.67 11.00
N LYS A 513 -1.86 35.80 10.34
CA LYS A 513 -3.23 36.37 10.24
C LYS A 513 -4.19 35.41 9.58
N ARG A 514 -3.74 34.75 8.52
CA ARG A 514 -4.43 33.66 7.82
C ARG A 514 -4.88 32.56 8.78
N SER A 515 -3.99 32.07 9.64
CA SER A 515 -4.31 31.02 10.62
C SER A 515 -5.31 31.50 11.67
N LEU A 516 -5.25 32.77 12.10
CA LEU A 516 -6.25 33.33 13.00
C LEU A 516 -7.65 33.38 12.35
N GLU A 517 -7.73 33.93 11.13
CA GLU A 517 -8.97 34.07 10.35
C GLU A 517 -9.58 32.69 10.01
N THR A 518 -8.77 31.74 9.55
CA THR A 518 -9.24 30.42 9.10
C THR A 518 -9.49 29.42 10.22
N ASP A 519 -8.56 29.29 11.18
CA ASP A 519 -8.63 28.21 12.19
C ASP A 519 -9.53 28.56 13.38
N PHE A 520 -9.71 29.86 13.67
CA PHE A 520 -10.44 30.32 14.87
C PHE A 520 -11.66 31.19 14.56
N GLU A 521 -11.61 32.08 13.56
CA GLU A 521 -12.79 32.87 13.18
C GLU A 521 -13.73 32.11 12.22
N GLY A 522 -13.23 31.06 11.55
CA GLY A 522 -13.99 30.28 10.56
C GLY A 522 -14.20 31.02 9.23
N ASN A 523 -13.37 32.02 8.94
CA ASN A 523 -13.40 32.81 7.72
C ASN A 523 -12.55 32.16 6.62
N TRP A 524 -12.96 32.30 5.35
CA TRP A 524 -12.11 31.91 4.22
C TRP A 524 -11.00 32.94 4.02
N ASP A 525 -9.76 32.47 3.88
CA ASP A 525 -8.68 33.31 3.40
C ASP A 525 -8.89 33.61 1.91
N LEU A 526 -9.18 34.88 1.61
CA LEU A 526 -9.37 35.41 0.26
C LEU A 526 -8.18 36.28 -0.20
N GLN A 527 -7.06 36.23 0.52
CA GLN A 527 -5.85 36.95 0.12
C GLN A 527 -5.26 36.33 -1.14
N TYR A 528 -4.69 37.17 -1.99
CA TYR A 528 -4.05 36.75 -3.24
C TYR A 528 -2.71 36.06 -2.94
N ASP A 529 -2.66 34.74 -3.10
CA ASP A 529 -1.43 33.95 -3.15
C ASP A 529 -0.95 33.82 -4.61
N PRO A 530 0.19 34.43 -4.98
CA PRO A 530 0.68 34.39 -6.35
C PRO A 530 1.01 33.00 -6.89
N LEU A 531 1.50 32.08 -6.04
CA LEU A 531 1.87 30.73 -6.48
C LEU A 531 0.63 29.87 -6.68
N GLN A 532 -0.32 29.90 -5.75
CA GLN A 532 -1.58 29.17 -5.87
C GLN A 532 -2.43 29.71 -7.03
N SER A 533 -2.46 31.03 -7.23
CA SER A 533 -3.09 31.66 -8.40
C SER A 533 -2.47 31.18 -9.71
N LEU A 534 -1.13 31.14 -9.78
CA LEU A 534 -0.40 30.66 -10.96
C LEU A 534 -0.66 29.17 -11.23
N ILE A 535 -0.60 28.31 -10.20
CA ILE A 535 -0.91 26.88 -10.34
C ILE A 535 -2.36 26.70 -10.82
N GLY A 536 -3.31 27.44 -10.24
CA GLY A 536 -4.72 27.43 -10.64
C GLY A 536 -4.94 27.78 -12.12
N ILE A 537 -4.34 28.87 -12.62
CA ILE A 537 -4.48 29.20 -14.05
C ILE A 537 -3.77 28.17 -14.95
N LEU A 538 -2.61 27.63 -14.56
CA LEU A 538 -1.95 26.57 -15.33
C LEU A 538 -2.79 25.28 -15.37
N HIS A 539 -3.52 24.96 -14.31
CA HIS A 539 -4.48 23.86 -14.27
C HIS A 539 -5.69 24.14 -15.19
N GLU A 540 -6.28 25.34 -15.14
CA GLU A 540 -7.34 25.75 -16.08
C GLU A 540 -6.89 25.64 -17.54
N LEU A 541 -5.65 26.04 -17.85
CA LEU A 541 -5.07 25.92 -19.19
C LEU A 541 -4.86 24.45 -19.60
N HIS A 542 -4.45 23.58 -18.68
CA HIS A 542 -4.30 22.16 -18.94
C HIS A 542 -5.64 21.49 -19.27
N GLU A 543 -6.65 21.72 -18.43
CA GLU A 543 -8.01 21.18 -18.60
C GLU A 543 -8.70 21.70 -19.85
N ALA A 544 -8.49 22.97 -20.19
CA ALA A 544 -8.95 23.56 -21.45
C ALA A 544 -8.24 22.99 -22.69
N ARG A 545 -7.15 22.23 -22.52
CA ARG A 545 -6.31 21.63 -23.58
C ARG A 545 -5.85 22.64 -24.63
N ILE A 546 -5.46 23.83 -24.17
CA ILE A 546 -5.00 24.90 -25.07
C ILE A 546 -3.76 24.48 -25.87
N PRO A 547 -3.66 24.78 -27.19
CA PRO A 547 -2.56 24.26 -28.01
C PRO A 547 -1.17 24.77 -27.62
N TRP A 548 -1.06 26.00 -27.09
CA TRP A 548 0.22 26.69 -26.92
C TRP A 548 0.96 26.38 -25.60
N TRP A 549 0.29 25.75 -24.64
CA TRP A 549 0.89 25.33 -23.37
C TRP A 549 0.21 24.06 -22.85
N LYS A 550 1.01 23.12 -22.34
CA LYS A 550 0.53 21.83 -21.80
C LYS A 550 1.41 21.40 -20.62
N LEU A 551 0.77 21.01 -19.52
CA LEU A 551 1.42 20.30 -18.41
C LEU A 551 2.10 19.01 -18.90
N ARG A 552 3.35 18.78 -18.49
CA ARG A 552 4.14 17.61 -18.91
C ARG A 552 3.98 16.41 -18.00
N ASP A 553 3.73 16.66 -16.73
CA ASP A 553 3.68 15.71 -15.62
C ASP A 553 2.80 16.37 -14.55
N GLU A 554 1.73 15.71 -14.15
CA GLU A 554 0.72 16.23 -13.21
C GLU A 554 1.33 16.54 -11.84
N THR A 555 2.31 15.74 -11.41
CA THR A 555 3.01 15.91 -10.12
C THR A 555 3.87 17.18 -10.06
N LEU A 556 4.08 17.90 -11.17
CA LEU A 556 4.82 19.16 -11.17
C LEU A 556 4.09 20.30 -10.45
N MET A 557 2.75 20.25 -10.35
CA MET A 557 1.98 21.26 -9.62
C MET A 557 2.22 21.15 -8.10
N GLU A 558 2.36 19.93 -7.60
CA GLU A 558 2.60 19.60 -6.19
C GLU A 558 4.06 19.82 -5.77
N LYS A 559 5.00 19.92 -6.73
CA LYS A 559 6.46 20.00 -6.49
C LYS A 559 7.05 21.41 -6.47
N VAL A 560 6.21 22.46 -6.52
CA VAL A 560 6.65 23.86 -6.44
C VAL A 560 6.17 24.45 -5.13
N HIS A 561 7.10 24.92 -4.29
CA HIS A 561 6.78 25.53 -3.02
C HIS A 561 7.47 26.89 -2.86
N TYR A 562 6.95 27.72 -1.94
CA TYR A 562 7.70 28.87 -1.46
C TYR A 562 8.97 28.42 -0.73
N PRO A 563 10.15 29.00 -0.98
CA PRO A 563 11.31 28.77 -0.13
C PRO A 563 11.06 29.38 1.26
N VAL A 564 11.32 28.63 2.32
CA VAL A 564 11.05 29.06 3.71
C VAL A 564 12.32 29.40 4.49
N THR A 565 13.47 28.83 4.12
CA THR A 565 14.75 29.18 4.74
C THR A 565 15.49 30.26 3.94
N MET A 566 16.57 30.78 4.52
CA MET A 566 17.52 31.64 3.80
C MET A 566 18.56 30.83 2.99
N SER A 567 18.32 29.54 2.75
CA SER A 567 19.17 28.71 1.90
C SER A 567 19.02 29.08 0.43
N THR A 568 20.15 29.38 -0.23
CA THR A 568 20.14 29.50 -1.70
C THR A 568 19.76 28.18 -2.35
N ASP A 569 20.16 27.04 -1.80
CA ASP A 569 20.00 25.74 -2.47
C ASP A 569 18.56 25.23 -2.35
N GLU A 570 17.77 25.73 -1.40
CA GLU A 570 16.31 25.63 -1.43
C GLU A 570 15.73 26.53 -2.53
N TRP A 571 16.00 27.84 -2.48
CA TRP A 571 15.47 28.80 -3.47
C TRP A 571 15.81 28.45 -4.92
N ALA A 572 17.03 27.98 -5.20
CA ALA A 572 17.46 27.57 -6.53
C ALA A 572 16.73 26.30 -7.02
N ARG A 573 16.36 25.38 -6.11
CA ARG A 573 15.51 24.22 -6.44
C ARG A 573 14.09 24.69 -6.79
N GLU A 574 13.49 25.56 -5.99
CA GLU A 574 12.13 26.07 -6.28
C GLU A 574 12.09 26.86 -7.61
N ILE A 575 13.11 27.66 -7.92
CA ILE A 575 13.27 28.31 -9.24
C ILE A 575 13.32 27.28 -10.38
N HIS A 576 14.00 26.14 -10.18
CA HIS A 576 14.08 25.08 -11.18
C HIS A 576 12.77 24.28 -11.31
N SER A 577 12.06 24.02 -10.20
CA SER A 577 10.72 23.42 -10.21
C SER A 577 9.71 24.33 -10.92
N LEU A 578 9.68 25.63 -10.60
CA LEU A 578 8.82 26.62 -11.26
C LEU A 578 9.12 26.73 -12.77
N HIS A 579 10.41 26.71 -13.16
CA HIS A 579 10.79 26.66 -14.58
C HIS A 579 10.25 25.40 -15.29
N LYS A 580 10.36 24.22 -14.65
CA LYS A 580 9.83 22.96 -15.19
C LYS A 580 8.31 22.96 -15.32
N LEU A 581 7.60 23.49 -14.33
CA LEU A 581 6.14 23.60 -14.36
C LEU A 581 5.69 24.56 -15.47
N LEU A 582 6.23 25.78 -15.49
CA LEU A 582 5.74 26.88 -16.32
C LEU A 582 6.39 26.93 -17.71
N VAL A 583 7.71 27.11 -17.78
CA VAL A 583 8.42 27.45 -19.03
C VAL A 583 8.52 26.25 -19.96
N GLU A 584 8.71 25.06 -19.40
CA GLU A 584 8.78 23.82 -20.17
C GLU A 584 7.40 23.37 -20.68
N GLY A 585 6.30 23.86 -20.10
CA GLY A 585 4.94 23.59 -20.60
C GLY A 585 4.61 24.25 -21.94
N PHE A 586 5.29 25.35 -22.33
CA PHE A 586 5.07 26.01 -23.62
C PHE A 586 5.41 25.11 -24.82
N GLN A 587 4.49 25.02 -25.78
CA GLN A 587 4.59 24.12 -26.92
C GLN A 587 5.20 24.82 -28.14
N GLU A 588 6.43 24.42 -28.52
CA GLU A 588 7.15 25.05 -29.63
C GLU A 588 6.49 24.87 -31.02
N PRO A 589 5.94 23.70 -31.41
CA PRO A 589 5.33 23.55 -32.74
C PRO A 589 4.08 24.41 -32.95
N PRO A 590 3.10 24.48 -32.01
CA PRO A 590 1.96 25.38 -32.11
C PRO A 590 2.37 26.87 -32.16
N LEU A 591 3.31 27.30 -31.31
CA LEU A 591 3.82 28.69 -31.33
C LEU A 591 4.53 29.03 -32.65
N ARG A 592 5.23 28.09 -33.28
CA ARG A 592 5.82 28.27 -34.63
C ARG A 592 4.76 28.40 -35.71
N SER A 593 3.77 27.50 -35.70
CA SER A 593 2.65 27.54 -36.67
C SER A 593 1.93 28.90 -36.60
N LEU A 594 1.67 29.36 -35.38
CA LEU A 594 1.01 30.63 -35.11
C LEU A 594 1.83 31.84 -35.58
N ALA A 595 3.11 31.96 -35.21
CA ALA A 595 3.92 33.08 -35.68
C ALA A 595 4.15 33.05 -37.20
N ALA A 596 4.17 31.87 -37.83
CA ALA A 596 4.23 31.74 -39.29
C ALA A 596 2.93 32.21 -39.97
N SER A 597 1.74 31.91 -39.41
CA SER A 597 0.47 32.44 -39.93
C SER A 597 0.35 33.95 -39.79
N LEU A 598 1.05 34.55 -38.80
CA LEU A 598 1.18 36.00 -38.61
C LEU A 598 2.31 36.62 -39.45
N GLY A 599 2.83 35.91 -40.47
CA GLY A 599 3.82 36.43 -41.42
C GLY A 599 5.23 36.65 -40.85
N ARG A 600 5.53 36.14 -39.64
CA ARG A 600 6.86 36.30 -39.02
C ARG A 600 7.89 35.36 -39.64
N ASN A 601 9.10 35.86 -39.89
CA ASN A 601 10.22 35.04 -40.34
C ASN A 601 10.91 34.38 -39.12
N LEU A 602 10.88 33.04 -39.05
CA LEU A 602 11.26 32.27 -37.86
C LEU A 602 12.59 31.55 -38.01
N GLY A 603 13.50 31.74 -37.06
CA GLY A 603 14.72 30.95 -36.98
C GLY A 603 14.47 29.49 -36.54
N GLU A 604 15.13 28.54 -37.21
CA GLU A 604 15.02 27.10 -36.89
C GLU A 604 15.37 26.77 -35.44
N LYS A 605 16.33 27.48 -34.82
CA LYS A 605 16.81 27.22 -33.45
C LYS A 605 16.08 28.01 -32.36
N TRP A 606 14.98 28.71 -32.67
CA TRP A 606 14.27 29.52 -31.67
C TRP A 606 13.45 28.64 -30.71
N ARG A 607 13.49 28.97 -29.42
CA ARG A 607 12.81 28.23 -28.35
C ARG A 607 11.52 28.93 -27.94
N SER A 608 10.66 28.23 -27.20
CA SER A 608 9.32 28.67 -26.76
C SER A 608 9.17 30.17 -26.47
N ILE A 609 9.95 30.73 -25.54
CA ILE A 609 9.84 32.16 -25.16
C ILE A 609 10.15 33.12 -26.30
N ARG A 610 11.12 32.80 -27.18
CA ARG A 610 11.43 33.64 -28.35
C ARG A 610 10.32 33.55 -29.38
N LEU A 611 9.75 32.37 -29.60
CA LEU A 611 8.61 32.18 -30.48
C LEU A 611 7.39 32.95 -29.97
N LEU A 612 7.14 32.92 -28.66
CA LEU A 612 6.08 33.68 -28.00
C LEU A 612 6.22 35.20 -28.22
N ARG A 613 7.44 35.75 -28.11
CA ARG A 613 7.71 37.17 -28.45
C ARG A 613 7.34 37.50 -29.90
N GLU A 614 7.68 36.61 -30.84
CA GLU A 614 7.38 36.82 -32.26
C GLU A 614 5.88 36.68 -32.56
N VAL A 615 5.16 35.79 -31.87
CA VAL A 615 3.68 35.75 -31.92
C VAL A 615 3.11 37.09 -31.50
N LEU A 616 3.52 37.64 -30.34
CA LEU A 616 2.99 38.91 -29.85
C LEU A 616 3.35 40.10 -30.77
N LEU A 617 4.54 40.10 -31.38
CA LEU A 617 4.93 41.06 -32.43
C LEU A 617 4.12 40.90 -33.73
N GLY A 618 3.56 39.71 -33.98
CA GLY A 618 2.66 39.45 -35.11
C GLY A 618 1.19 39.80 -34.81
N LEU A 619 0.85 40.07 -33.55
CA LEU A 619 -0.45 40.55 -33.08
C LEU A 619 -0.43 42.06 -32.79
N ASP A 620 0.52 42.78 -33.38
CA ASP A 620 0.73 44.24 -33.26
C ASP A 620 0.74 44.80 -31.81
N LYS A 621 1.12 43.97 -30.83
CA LYS A 621 1.27 44.39 -29.42
C LYS A 621 2.51 45.27 -29.25
N ASP A 622 2.44 46.26 -28.35
CA ASP A 622 3.53 47.22 -28.20
C ASP A 622 4.74 46.64 -27.46
N GLU A 623 5.94 47.20 -27.67
CA GLU A 623 7.16 46.62 -27.10
C GLU A 623 7.19 46.66 -25.55
N THR A 624 6.43 47.55 -24.92
CA THR A 624 6.26 47.62 -23.45
C THR A 624 5.38 46.49 -22.94
N GLU A 625 4.22 46.26 -23.56
CA GLU A 625 3.33 45.14 -23.24
C GLU A 625 4.03 43.79 -23.47
N ILE A 626 4.69 43.63 -24.62
CA ILE A 626 5.48 42.43 -24.94
C ILE A 626 6.57 42.19 -23.90
N LYS A 627 7.27 43.25 -23.46
CA LYS A 627 8.28 43.14 -22.41
C LYS A 627 7.65 42.75 -21.07
N GLY A 628 6.50 43.33 -20.72
CA GLY A 628 5.75 42.97 -19.50
C GLY A 628 5.39 41.48 -19.45
N ILE A 629 4.96 40.91 -20.58
CA ILE A 629 4.59 39.50 -20.70
C ILE A 629 5.83 38.58 -20.73
N VAL A 630 6.86 38.93 -21.51
CA VAL A 630 7.97 38.01 -21.82
C VAL A 630 9.10 38.06 -20.79
N GLN A 631 9.34 39.20 -20.14
CA GLN A 631 10.44 39.37 -19.20
C GLN A 631 10.39 38.40 -17.99
N PRO A 632 9.24 38.12 -17.33
CA PRO A 632 9.19 37.19 -16.20
C PRO A 632 9.68 35.78 -16.55
N PHE A 633 9.34 35.27 -17.74
CA PHE A 633 9.82 33.96 -18.22
C PHE A 633 11.32 33.99 -18.55
N LEU A 634 11.83 35.10 -19.10
CA LEU A 634 13.26 35.28 -19.36
C LEU A 634 14.07 35.37 -18.05
N ASP A 635 13.56 36.06 -17.04
CA ASP A 635 14.19 36.15 -15.71
C ASP A 635 14.22 34.77 -15.03
N LEU A 636 13.12 34.02 -15.09
CA LEU A 636 13.04 32.63 -14.60
C LEU A 636 14.06 31.71 -15.32
N VAL A 637 14.19 31.78 -16.64
CA VAL A 637 15.22 31.04 -17.40
C VAL A 637 16.64 31.48 -17.05
N ARG A 638 16.87 32.79 -16.88
CA ARG A 638 18.18 33.34 -16.49
C ARG A 638 18.59 32.82 -15.12
N LEU A 639 17.70 32.89 -14.14
CA LEU A 639 17.94 32.36 -12.79
C LEU A 639 18.19 30.85 -12.83
N ARG A 640 17.32 30.09 -13.50
CA ARG A 640 17.50 28.63 -13.68
C ARG A 640 18.86 28.28 -14.30
N ASN A 641 19.37 29.07 -15.24
CA ASN A 641 20.65 28.80 -15.89
C ASN A 641 21.88 29.21 -15.05
N GLU A 642 21.84 30.37 -14.38
CA GLU A 642 22.93 30.84 -13.49
C GLU A 642 23.05 29.97 -12.22
N PHE A 643 21.97 29.30 -11.81
CA PHE A 643 21.92 28.39 -10.65
C PHE A 643 21.75 26.90 -11.01
N ALA A 644 22.02 26.51 -12.26
CA ALA A 644 21.91 25.12 -12.72
C ALA A 644 22.98 24.15 -12.16
N GLY A 645 23.98 24.65 -11.42
CA GLY A 645 25.10 23.86 -10.89
C GLY A 645 25.42 24.19 -9.44
N HIS A 646 26.04 23.23 -8.73
CA HIS A 646 26.32 23.24 -7.28
C HIS A 646 27.20 24.39 -6.74
N SER A 647 27.65 25.31 -7.59
CA SER A 647 28.43 26.47 -7.15
C SER A 647 28.17 27.67 -8.06
N PRO A 648 27.40 28.68 -7.60
CA PRO A 648 27.20 29.89 -8.37
C PRO A 648 28.53 30.65 -8.52
N GLY A 649 28.88 30.94 -9.78
CA GLY A 649 30.05 31.74 -10.11
C GLY A 649 29.94 33.20 -9.63
N VAL A 650 30.90 34.04 -10.04
CA VAL A 650 30.94 35.46 -9.63
C VAL A 650 29.62 36.20 -9.91
N LYS A 651 28.99 35.93 -11.06
CA LYS A 651 27.67 36.47 -11.44
C LYS A 651 26.57 36.02 -10.47
N GLY A 652 26.42 34.72 -10.24
CA GLY A 652 25.44 34.17 -9.30
C GLY A 652 25.62 34.71 -7.88
N LYS A 653 26.86 34.92 -7.40
CA LYS A 653 27.13 35.57 -6.11
C LYS A 653 26.65 37.02 -6.05
N GLN A 654 26.71 37.77 -7.15
CA GLN A 654 26.17 39.13 -7.22
C GLN A 654 24.64 39.11 -7.24
N ILE A 655 24.03 38.25 -8.05
CA ILE A 655 22.56 38.09 -8.12
C ILE A 655 21.96 37.80 -6.73
N LYS A 656 22.58 36.91 -5.93
CA LYS A 656 22.15 36.67 -4.53
C LYS A 656 22.13 37.96 -3.69
N LYS A 657 23.18 38.79 -3.79
CA LYS A 657 23.29 40.04 -3.02
C LYS A 657 22.24 41.05 -3.44
N ASP A 658 21.99 41.16 -4.74
CA ASP A 658 21.00 42.09 -5.29
C ASP A 658 19.59 41.68 -4.86
N ILE A 659 19.24 40.40 -4.96
CA ILE A 659 17.96 39.84 -4.49
C ILE A 659 17.74 40.10 -2.99
N LEU A 660 18.73 39.81 -2.14
CA LEU A 660 18.61 40.03 -0.70
C LEU A 660 18.58 41.53 -0.33
N LYS A 661 19.19 42.40 -1.15
CA LYS A 661 19.13 43.86 -0.95
C LYS A 661 17.76 44.43 -1.33
N GLU A 662 17.14 43.93 -2.39
CA GLU A 662 15.85 44.41 -2.89
C GLU A 662 14.66 43.80 -2.12
N HIS A 663 14.62 42.48 -1.96
CA HIS A 663 13.47 41.74 -1.42
C HIS A 663 13.63 41.31 0.04
N LYS A 664 14.80 41.50 0.66
CA LYS A 664 15.17 41.05 2.02
C LYS A 664 15.24 39.53 2.21
N THR A 665 14.33 38.76 1.62
CA THR A 665 14.28 37.29 1.71
C THR A 665 14.13 36.64 0.32
N TYR A 666 14.55 35.39 0.19
CA TYR A 666 14.32 34.61 -1.03
C TYR A 666 12.85 34.30 -1.27
N SER A 667 12.05 34.16 -0.20
CA SER A 667 10.61 33.94 -0.26
C SER A 667 9.87 35.13 -0.89
N ALA A 668 10.19 36.36 -0.47
CA ALA A 668 9.60 37.58 -1.04
C ALA A 668 9.95 37.77 -2.52
N HIS A 669 11.20 37.49 -2.91
CA HIS A 669 11.60 37.47 -4.32
C HIS A 669 10.84 36.41 -5.13
N PHE A 670 10.73 35.19 -4.60
CA PHE A 670 10.02 34.10 -5.28
C PHE A 670 8.54 34.42 -5.46
N SER A 671 7.89 34.99 -4.43
CA SER A 671 6.50 35.45 -4.49
C SER A 671 6.28 36.52 -5.57
N GLN A 672 7.15 37.54 -5.63
CA GLN A 672 7.05 38.56 -6.68
C GLN A 672 7.33 37.99 -8.09
N LEU A 673 8.18 36.97 -8.21
CA LEU A 673 8.39 36.28 -9.49
C LEU A 673 7.16 35.48 -9.90
N CYS A 674 6.50 34.78 -8.97
CA CYS A 674 5.22 34.11 -9.19
C CYS A 674 4.13 35.11 -9.60
N GLU A 675 4.01 36.25 -8.94
CA GLU A 675 3.06 37.33 -9.26
C GLU A 675 3.24 37.83 -10.70
N LYS A 676 4.49 38.13 -11.07
CA LYS A 676 4.85 38.55 -12.44
C LYS A 676 4.55 37.45 -13.48
N CYS A 677 4.78 36.19 -13.15
CA CYS A 677 4.46 35.06 -14.02
C CYS A 677 2.94 34.82 -14.15
N ASP A 678 2.18 34.92 -13.06
CA ASP A 678 0.70 34.82 -13.06
C ASP A 678 0.08 35.91 -13.92
N ALA A 679 0.48 37.17 -13.69
CA ALA A 679 0.06 38.30 -14.51
C ALA A 679 0.37 38.07 -16.00
N ALA A 680 1.59 37.63 -16.34
CA ALA A 680 1.97 37.34 -17.73
C ALA A 680 1.14 36.21 -18.35
N VAL A 681 0.88 35.11 -17.63
CA VAL A 681 0.04 33.99 -18.11
C VAL A 681 -1.42 34.42 -18.28
N ARG A 682 -1.95 35.25 -17.37
CA ARG A 682 -3.29 35.84 -17.47
C ARG A 682 -3.42 36.72 -18.72
N THR A 683 -2.47 37.62 -18.95
CA THR A 683 -2.46 38.48 -20.15
C THR A 683 -2.35 37.66 -21.44
N LEU A 684 -1.49 36.63 -21.48
CA LEU A 684 -1.42 35.71 -22.62
C LEU A 684 -2.75 35.00 -22.89
N ARG A 685 -3.42 34.52 -21.84
CA ARG A 685 -4.74 33.86 -21.98
C ARG A 685 -5.76 34.82 -22.58
N THR A 686 -5.80 36.07 -22.13
CA THR A 686 -6.69 37.10 -22.66
C THR A 686 -6.41 37.35 -24.15
N ILE A 687 -5.18 37.71 -24.52
CA ILE A 687 -4.79 38.01 -25.91
C ILE A 687 -5.12 36.84 -26.84
N PHE A 688 -4.77 35.61 -26.47
CA PHE A 688 -4.99 34.45 -27.35
C PHE A 688 -6.46 34.01 -27.40
N SER A 689 -7.30 34.44 -26.46
CA SER A 689 -8.75 34.23 -26.50
C SER A 689 -9.45 35.28 -27.36
N GLU A 690 -9.05 36.56 -27.26
CA GLU A 690 -9.60 37.66 -28.07
C GLU A 690 -9.39 37.41 -29.57
N GLU A 691 -8.21 36.94 -29.96
CA GLU A 691 -7.83 36.67 -31.34
C GLU A 691 -8.38 35.33 -31.89
N ASN A 692 -9.23 34.61 -31.13
CA ASN A 692 -9.70 33.25 -31.42
C ASN A 692 -8.58 32.21 -31.68
N LEU A 693 -7.37 32.45 -31.17
CA LEU A 693 -6.21 31.56 -31.36
C LEU A 693 -6.24 30.33 -30.43
N SER A 694 -7.14 30.34 -29.45
CA SER A 694 -7.46 29.23 -28.55
C SER A 694 -8.43 28.19 -29.15
N LEU A 695 -8.44 28.00 -30.48
CA LEU A 695 -9.36 27.07 -31.12
C LEU A 695 -9.19 25.64 -30.60
N ARG A 696 -10.31 25.10 -30.10
CA ARG A 696 -10.46 23.69 -29.73
C ARG A 696 -10.12 22.80 -30.93
N PRO A 697 -9.60 21.58 -30.73
CA PRO A 697 -9.78 20.55 -31.75
C PRO A 697 -11.28 20.39 -32.01
N GLU A 698 -11.69 20.39 -33.27
CA GLU A 698 -13.07 20.09 -33.64
C GLU A 698 -13.47 18.76 -32.98
N LYS A 699 -14.69 18.70 -32.42
CA LYS A 699 -15.27 17.42 -32.04
C LYS A 699 -15.52 16.64 -33.33
N SER A 700 -14.59 15.77 -33.70
CA SER A 700 -14.82 14.76 -34.73
C SER A 700 -15.99 13.89 -34.27
N SER A 701 -17.11 13.99 -34.99
CA SER A 701 -18.29 13.17 -34.75
C SER A 701 -17.94 11.68 -34.92
N ILE A 702 -17.97 10.94 -33.80
CA ILE A 702 -18.02 9.48 -33.73
C ILE A 702 -19.11 9.15 -32.70
#